data_AF-A0A1Y4RQH0-F1
#
_entry.id   AF-A0A1Y4RQH0-F1
#
_cell.length_a   1.000
_cell.length_b   1.000
_cell.length_c   1.000
_cell.angle_alpha   90.00
_cell.angle_beta   90.00
_cell.angle_gamma   90.00
#
_symmetry.space_group_name_H-M   'P 1'
#
loop_
_entity.id
_entity.type
_entity.pdbx_description
1 polymer ?
#
loop_
_entity_poly.entity_id
_entity_poly.type
_entity_poly.pdbx_seq_one_letter_code
_entity_poly.pdbx_strand_id
1 'polypeptide(L)'
;MRFLLCITVVSIVLQKARFRPEVEASDGGVRGLDKGPSIRYTGIKHKTILKKRLIFVKKLLSLCVVVAVLAGLVPASASAYDLGIIGGADGPTTIVIAYPEEPNNSEGEALYQAAGPWHSWTAEQTQAAESWTEDQWWAYWSAYENDVWSLIDRYDTDLTAWMEVYYPDQWDDDAYLEELKTELGMPYLGGINISLNGEWMTFGDATPLAVEGRTMVPFRAFFEAMGAKVTYEKGRITAALESGDVLELDVDSTVLTWNEGDQLHEVDMGLTPYAQNGRVYIPVRFAAEAMGLEVAWNDYLEVAYLTDWDAMAADIDQNFTHLNALLAASMASVDPEQVYQSSETFQLSGTLYGEKENDTAAFTLTGEGLTRGDGRMVSASVKLDLDAGDMADTLFSQLPEDAETVLTDLNGAGLELILNGEEGVCYLRGALMPLLTDGLMDAETWLVLDGFQLSETSDITVGTLLTTLYSGSGYTGMSTNAQETALFLQVLLGDDCFTVKESGGTTTYQVKHSWATLAAQAQKLGLLDEMDLSDLLGLAGDLPEFSFSFTAAVKDGALTQAGLDLRLAVAGTTPVEFTLSMASNGLSGSGTLSVAGRYLGRLDGSWETSSVPTQKTVPTAPGEDEPVITTDELWEMQW
;
A
#
# COMPACT_ATOMS: atom_id res chain seq x y z
N MET A 1 -6.76 11.34 7.35
CA MET A 1 -6.69 10.39 8.50
C MET A 1 -7.97 9.56 8.72
N ARG A 2 -9.16 10.15 8.96
CA ARG A 2 -10.42 9.42 9.24
C ARG A 2 -10.89 8.45 8.13
N PHE A 3 -10.69 8.82 6.87
CA PHE A 3 -11.05 8.01 5.69
C PHE A 3 -10.03 6.89 5.39
N LEU A 4 -8.74 7.15 5.64
CA LEU A 4 -7.66 6.15 5.53
C LEU A 4 -7.81 5.04 6.58
N LEU A 5 -8.17 5.39 7.82
CA LEU A 5 -8.49 4.43 8.88
C LEU A 5 -9.68 3.53 8.50
N CYS A 6 -10.73 4.10 7.88
CA CYS A 6 -11.87 3.33 7.37
C CYS A 6 -11.48 2.36 6.24
N ILE A 7 -10.64 2.78 5.29
CA ILE A 7 -10.20 1.90 4.19
C ILE A 7 -9.33 0.76 4.73
N THR A 8 -8.49 1.03 5.73
CA THR A 8 -7.71 -0.01 6.41
C THR A 8 -8.62 -0.99 7.16
N VAL A 9 -9.65 -0.51 7.87
CA VAL A 9 -10.63 -1.36 8.57
C VAL A 9 -11.51 -2.15 7.59
N VAL A 10 -11.99 -1.53 6.51
CA VAL A 10 -12.73 -2.20 5.41
C VAL A 10 -11.86 -3.26 4.75
N SER A 11 -10.57 -2.96 4.53
CA SER A 11 -9.59 -3.93 4.00
C SER A 11 -9.40 -5.11 4.96
N ILE A 12 -9.28 -4.86 6.27
CA ILE A 12 -9.16 -5.90 7.30
C ILE A 12 -10.43 -6.77 7.38
N VAL A 13 -11.61 -6.17 7.26
CA VAL A 13 -12.90 -6.89 7.29
C VAL A 13 -13.10 -7.72 6.00
N LEU A 14 -12.72 -7.18 4.84
CA LEU A 14 -12.78 -7.90 3.56
C LEU A 14 -11.71 -8.99 3.43
N GLN A 15 -10.55 -8.83 4.10
CA GLN A 15 -9.49 -9.83 4.19
C GLN A 15 -9.90 -11.07 5.02
N LYS A 16 -10.89 -10.97 5.91
CA LYS A 16 -11.20 -12.00 6.92
C LYS A 16 -12.56 -12.72 6.76
N ALA A 17 -13.37 -12.39 5.75
CA ALA A 17 -14.70 -12.99 5.60
C ALA A 17 -14.65 -14.39 4.91
N ARG A 18 -15.17 -15.44 5.58
CA ARG A 18 -15.20 -16.86 5.11
C ARG A 18 -16.53 -17.24 4.45
N PHE A 19 -16.56 -17.88 3.26
CA PHE A 19 -17.79 -18.50 2.72
C PHE A 19 -17.57 -19.87 2.07
N ARG A 20 -18.37 -20.87 2.47
CA ARG A 20 -18.48 -22.19 1.83
C ARG A 20 -19.55 -22.18 0.74
N PRO A 21 -19.32 -22.81 -0.43
CA PRO A 21 -20.41 -23.26 -1.30
C PRO A 21 -20.81 -24.71 -0.95
N GLU A 22 -22.10 -24.96 -0.74
CA GLU A 22 -22.67 -26.31 -0.87
C GLU A 22 -22.94 -26.62 -2.34
N VAL A 23 -22.44 -27.77 -2.81
CA VAL A 23 -22.68 -28.26 -4.17
C VAL A 23 -23.76 -29.33 -4.13
N GLU A 24 -24.96 -29.01 -4.64
CA GLU A 24 -25.93 -30.03 -5.03
C GLU A 24 -25.49 -30.65 -6.37
N ALA A 25 -25.17 -31.95 -6.35
CA ALA A 25 -24.81 -32.70 -7.53
C ALA A 25 -26.03 -32.98 -8.42
N SER A 26 -25.97 -32.57 -9.70
CA SER A 26 -26.88 -33.05 -10.74
C SER A 26 -26.14 -33.92 -11.76
N ASP A 27 -26.57 -35.18 -11.87
CA ASP A 27 -26.08 -36.24 -12.76
C ASP A 27 -26.10 -35.89 -14.26
N GLY A 28 -25.08 -36.33 -15.02
CA GLY A 28 -25.05 -36.17 -16.48
C GLY A 28 -23.90 -36.82 -17.28
N GLY A 29 -23.78 -38.15 -17.28
CA GLY A 29 -23.51 -38.99 -18.47
C GLY A 29 -22.31 -38.78 -19.43
N VAL A 30 -21.20 -39.48 -19.16
CA VAL A 30 -20.24 -40.24 -20.02
C VAL A 30 -20.26 -40.11 -21.57
N ARG A 31 -19.08 -39.88 -22.21
CA ARG A 31 -18.33 -40.82 -23.14
C ARG A 31 -17.25 -40.16 -24.04
N GLY A 32 -16.02 -40.69 -24.01
CA GLY A 32 -15.32 -41.16 -25.23
C GLY A 32 -13.87 -40.70 -25.54
N LEU A 33 -12.92 -41.62 -25.27
CA LEU A 33 -11.77 -42.06 -26.11
C LEU A 33 -10.49 -41.19 -26.33
N ASP A 34 -9.42 -41.64 -25.65
CA ASP A 34 -8.19 -42.29 -26.20
C ASP A 34 -7.14 -41.53 -27.07
N LYS A 35 -5.89 -41.57 -26.55
CA LYS A 35 -4.54 -41.56 -27.18
C LYS A 35 -3.85 -40.23 -27.55
N GLY A 36 -2.79 -39.89 -26.80
CA GLY A 36 -1.86 -38.76 -27.03
C GLY A 36 -0.79 -39.01 -28.11
N PRO A 37 0.40 -38.37 -28.07
CA PRO A 37 0.80 -37.12 -27.40
C PRO A 37 1.27 -36.05 -28.42
N SER A 38 1.00 -34.76 -28.17
CA SER A 38 1.79 -33.61 -28.69
C SER A 38 1.16 -32.29 -28.22
N ILE A 39 1.14 -32.06 -26.90
CA ILE A 39 0.76 -30.76 -26.35
C ILE A 39 1.74 -30.39 -25.22
N ARG A 40 3.04 -30.36 -25.53
CA ARG A 40 4.00 -29.56 -24.77
C ARG A 40 4.26 -28.32 -25.61
N TYR A 41 3.94 -27.14 -25.07
CA TYR A 41 4.25 -25.76 -25.53
C TYR A 41 3.07 -24.79 -25.68
N THR A 42 1.81 -25.22 -25.76
CA THR A 42 0.67 -24.28 -25.86
C THR A 42 0.05 -23.91 -24.51
N GLY A 43 0.05 -24.82 -23.52
CA GLY A 43 -0.51 -24.56 -22.19
C GLY A 43 0.30 -23.58 -21.33
N ILE A 44 1.62 -23.50 -21.52
CA ILE A 44 2.50 -22.57 -20.77
C ILE A 44 2.21 -21.12 -21.16
N LYS A 45 1.97 -20.83 -22.45
CA LYS A 45 1.65 -19.47 -22.90
C LYS A 45 0.29 -18.99 -22.36
N HIS A 46 -0.75 -19.85 -22.36
CA HIS A 46 -2.07 -19.48 -21.82
C HIS A 46 -2.05 -19.23 -20.30
N LYS A 47 -1.29 -20.02 -19.52
CA LYS A 47 -1.12 -19.83 -18.07
C LYS A 47 -0.42 -18.52 -17.71
N THR A 48 0.57 -18.09 -18.49
CA THR A 48 1.25 -16.79 -18.31
C THR A 48 0.31 -15.62 -18.61
N ILE A 49 -0.51 -15.74 -19.66
CA ILE A 49 -1.44 -14.69 -20.10
C ILE A 49 -2.58 -14.45 -19.08
N LEU A 50 -3.18 -15.52 -18.52
CA LEU A 50 -4.25 -15.39 -17.51
C LEU A 50 -3.74 -14.88 -16.17
N LYS A 51 -2.56 -15.33 -15.70
CA LYS A 51 -1.89 -14.76 -14.51
C LYS A 51 -1.60 -13.27 -14.67
N LYS A 52 -1.06 -12.84 -15.83
CA LYS A 52 -0.77 -11.44 -16.13
C LYS A 52 -2.03 -10.56 -16.18
N ARG A 53 -3.12 -11.03 -16.82
CA ARG A 53 -4.41 -10.31 -16.86
C ARG A 53 -5.02 -10.11 -15.47
N LEU A 54 -4.91 -11.09 -14.58
CA LEU A 54 -5.53 -11.03 -13.25
C LEU A 54 -4.69 -10.20 -12.25
N ILE A 55 -3.36 -10.24 -12.36
CA ILE A 55 -2.45 -9.32 -11.65
C ILE A 55 -2.75 -7.87 -12.05
N PHE A 56 -2.96 -7.61 -13.34
CA PHE A 56 -3.34 -6.29 -13.84
C PHE A 56 -4.69 -5.81 -13.26
N VAL A 57 -5.71 -6.67 -13.19
CA VAL A 57 -7.02 -6.32 -12.58
C VAL A 57 -6.93 -6.12 -11.07
N LYS A 58 -6.12 -6.92 -10.36
CA LYS A 58 -5.84 -6.75 -8.92
C LYS A 58 -5.16 -5.39 -8.64
N LYS A 59 -4.06 -5.11 -9.37
CA LYS A 59 -3.36 -3.83 -9.27
C LYS A 59 -4.29 -2.66 -9.67
N LEU A 60 -5.15 -2.83 -10.68
CA LEU A 60 -6.15 -1.83 -11.09
C LEU A 60 -7.20 -1.56 -10.00
N LEU A 61 -7.69 -2.57 -9.27
CA LEU A 61 -8.66 -2.37 -8.18
C LEU A 61 -8.03 -1.69 -6.95
N SER A 62 -6.85 -2.14 -6.51
CA SER A 62 -6.08 -1.46 -5.44
C SER A 62 -5.75 -0.02 -5.84
N LEU A 63 -5.39 0.19 -7.11
CA LEU A 63 -5.18 1.50 -7.70
C LEU A 63 -6.46 2.35 -7.69
N CYS A 64 -7.63 1.77 -7.97
CA CYS A 64 -8.88 2.50 -7.93
C CYS A 64 -9.27 2.94 -6.52
N VAL A 65 -8.82 2.23 -5.48
CA VAL A 65 -8.94 2.65 -4.08
C VAL A 65 -7.97 3.79 -3.78
N VAL A 66 -6.72 3.73 -4.25
CA VAL A 66 -5.76 4.86 -4.15
C VAL A 66 -6.28 6.08 -4.90
N VAL A 67 -6.83 5.90 -6.10
CA VAL A 67 -7.50 6.93 -6.88
C VAL A 67 -8.75 7.43 -6.17
N ALA A 68 -9.49 6.59 -5.45
CA ALA A 68 -10.60 7.04 -4.61
C ALA A 68 -10.11 7.86 -3.40
N VAL A 69 -8.93 7.58 -2.86
CA VAL A 69 -8.31 8.42 -1.82
C VAL A 69 -7.86 9.77 -2.41
N LEU A 70 -7.27 9.76 -3.61
CA LEU A 70 -6.81 10.96 -4.32
C LEU A 70 -7.97 11.81 -4.89
N ALA A 71 -9.01 11.16 -5.44
CA ALA A 71 -10.21 11.79 -6.01
C ALA A 71 -11.28 12.08 -4.96
N GLY A 72 -11.20 11.42 -3.81
CA GLY A 72 -12.01 11.65 -2.62
C GLY A 72 -11.52 12.83 -1.81
N LEU A 73 -10.84 13.78 -2.47
CA LEU A 73 -10.64 15.18 -2.08
C LEU A 73 -11.04 15.37 -0.63
N VAL A 74 -10.11 14.95 0.24
CA VAL A 74 -10.12 15.29 1.66
C VAL A 74 -10.55 16.75 1.69
N PRO A 75 -11.67 17.13 2.34
CA PRO A 75 -12.07 18.53 2.40
C PRO A 75 -10.83 19.29 2.80
N ALA A 76 -10.41 20.27 2.00
CA ALA A 76 -9.05 20.81 2.04
C ALA A 76 -8.60 21.33 3.42
N SER A 77 -9.52 21.48 4.37
CA SER A 77 -9.25 21.69 5.79
C SER A 77 -8.52 20.52 6.48
N ALA A 78 -8.58 19.29 5.98
CA ALA A 78 -7.96 18.10 6.59
C ALA A 78 -6.70 17.61 5.85
N SER A 79 -6.21 18.35 4.86
CA SER A 79 -5.08 17.92 4.02
C SER A 79 -3.70 18.33 4.52
N ALA A 80 -3.57 19.21 5.52
CA ALA A 80 -2.25 19.72 5.96
C ALA A 80 -1.51 18.81 6.98
N TYR A 81 -1.62 17.49 6.86
CA TYR A 81 -1.00 16.58 7.82
C TYR A 81 0.02 15.63 7.19
N ASP A 82 1.27 15.87 7.56
CA ASP A 82 2.33 14.87 7.58
C ASP A 82 2.21 14.07 8.90
N LEU A 83 1.17 13.24 8.98
CA LEU A 83 1.04 12.28 10.07
C LEU A 83 1.60 10.97 9.54
N GLY A 84 2.83 10.65 9.97
CA GLY A 84 3.44 9.35 9.80
C GLY A 84 2.38 8.28 10.03
N ILE A 85 2.06 7.53 8.97
CA ILE A 85 0.97 6.57 8.98
C ILE A 85 1.35 5.51 10.02
N ILE A 86 0.56 5.39 11.09
CA ILE A 86 0.59 4.23 11.99
C ILE A 86 -0.06 3.08 11.22
N GLY A 87 0.70 2.52 10.27
CA GLY A 87 0.35 1.32 9.53
C GLY A 87 0.81 0.11 10.33
N GLY A 88 -0.13 -0.78 10.65
CA GLY A 88 0.21 -2.14 11.09
C GLY A 88 1.05 -2.85 10.02
N ALA A 89 1.82 -3.84 10.48
CA ALA A 89 2.96 -4.47 9.82
C ALA A 89 2.70 -5.23 8.48
N ASP A 90 1.52 -5.10 7.87
CA ASP A 90 1.15 -5.88 6.68
C ASP A 90 0.96 -4.93 5.47
N GLY A 91 1.75 -5.14 4.41
CA GLY A 91 1.87 -4.28 3.21
C GLY A 91 0.60 -4.05 2.37
N PRO A 92 0.72 -3.53 1.12
CA PRO A 92 -0.42 -3.01 0.38
C PRO A 92 -1.52 -4.05 0.11
N THR A 93 -2.75 -3.60 0.36
CA THR A 93 -4.06 -4.25 0.23
C THR A 93 -4.19 -5.19 -0.97
N THR A 94 -4.49 -6.47 -0.70
CA THR A 94 -4.84 -7.48 -1.71
C THR A 94 -6.36 -7.74 -1.70
N ILE A 95 -7.05 -7.52 -2.82
CA ILE A 95 -8.41 -8.01 -3.08
C ILE A 95 -8.29 -9.36 -3.81
N VAL A 96 -8.88 -10.42 -3.24
CA VAL A 96 -8.91 -11.76 -3.84
C VAL A 96 -10.22 -11.93 -4.62
N ILE A 97 -10.16 -11.89 -5.96
CA ILE A 97 -11.27 -12.32 -6.83
C ILE A 97 -10.93 -13.71 -7.38
N ALA A 98 -11.81 -14.68 -7.15
CA ALA A 98 -11.65 -16.08 -7.57
C ALA A 98 -11.69 -16.27 -9.10
N TYR A 99 -10.94 -17.26 -9.57
CA TYR A 99 -10.86 -17.72 -10.97
C TYR A 99 -12.13 -18.48 -11.42
N PRO A 100 -12.63 -18.30 -12.65
CA PRO A 100 -13.45 -19.30 -13.32
C PRO A 100 -12.57 -20.33 -14.05
N GLU A 101 -12.67 -21.59 -13.61
CA GLU A 101 -12.43 -22.88 -14.29
C GLU A 101 -11.28 -23.00 -15.34
N GLU A 102 -10.27 -23.83 -15.03
CA GLU A 102 -9.66 -24.70 -16.06
C GLU A 102 -10.34 -26.09 -16.04
N PRO A 103 -10.50 -26.78 -17.20
CA PRO A 103 -11.21 -28.06 -17.31
C PRO A 103 -10.55 -29.27 -16.62
N ASN A 104 -9.40 -29.10 -15.96
CA ASN A 104 -8.58 -30.18 -15.41
C ASN A 104 -8.54 -30.25 -13.87
N ASN A 105 -9.33 -29.46 -13.14
CA ASN A 105 -9.35 -29.51 -11.67
C ASN A 105 -10.04 -30.77 -11.09
N SER A 106 -10.59 -31.67 -11.90
CA SER A 106 -11.29 -32.84 -11.37
C SER A 106 -10.36 -33.85 -10.67
N GLU A 107 -9.10 -33.96 -11.09
CA GLU A 107 -8.12 -34.84 -10.44
C GLU A 107 -7.62 -34.25 -9.11
N GLY A 108 -7.24 -32.96 -9.08
CA GLY A 108 -6.85 -32.27 -7.85
C GLY A 108 -7.95 -32.28 -6.80
N GLU A 109 -9.19 -31.96 -7.22
CA GLU A 109 -10.36 -32.00 -6.35
C GLU A 109 -10.61 -33.41 -5.80
N ALA A 110 -10.49 -34.46 -6.62
CA ALA A 110 -10.66 -35.83 -6.16
C ALA A 110 -9.57 -36.25 -5.16
N LEU A 111 -8.31 -35.83 -5.38
CA LEU A 111 -7.20 -36.08 -4.46
C LEU A 111 -7.43 -35.35 -3.13
N TYR A 112 -7.84 -34.09 -3.17
CA TYR A 112 -8.11 -33.29 -1.98
C TYR A 112 -9.35 -33.79 -1.21
N GLN A 113 -10.46 -34.12 -1.88
CA GLN A 113 -11.65 -34.70 -1.24
C GLN A 113 -11.36 -36.08 -0.59
N ALA A 114 -10.42 -36.85 -1.14
CA ALA A 114 -10.02 -38.13 -0.56
C ALA A 114 -9.05 -37.99 0.63
N ALA A 115 -8.15 -37.01 0.58
CA ALA A 115 -7.06 -36.86 1.53
C ALA A 115 -7.34 -35.82 2.64
N GLY A 116 -8.10 -34.77 2.32
CA GLY A 116 -8.30 -33.60 3.18
C GLY A 116 -7.05 -32.73 3.33
N PRO A 117 -7.06 -31.76 4.26
CA PRO A 117 -5.93 -30.87 4.56
C PRO A 117 -4.69 -31.64 5.01
N TRP A 118 -3.51 -31.27 4.51
CA TRP A 118 -2.27 -32.04 4.70
C TRP A 118 -1.90 -32.28 6.17
N HIS A 119 -1.99 -31.27 7.04
CA HIS A 119 -1.73 -31.42 8.49
C HIS A 119 -2.68 -32.40 9.20
N SER A 120 -3.84 -32.71 8.61
CA SER A 120 -4.84 -33.61 9.17
C SER A 120 -4.73 -35.04 8.65
N TRP A 121 -3.75 -35.30 7.79
CA TRP A 121 -3.59 -36.61 7.15
C TRP A 121 -3.30 -37.70 8.16
N THR A 122 -3.97 -38.82 7.95
CA THR A 122 -3.66 -40.08 8.62
C THR A 122 -2.38 -40.70 8.04
N ALA A 123 -1.79 -41.64 8.78
CA ALA A 123 -0.63 -42.40 8.29
C ALA A 123 -0.94 -43.18 7.00
N GLU A 124 -2.18 -43.64 6.82
CA GLU A 124 -2.63 -44.35 5.62
C GLU A 124 -2.73 -43.42 4.40
N GLN A 125 -3.22 -42.18 4.58
CA GLN A 125 -3.26 -41.16 3.53
C GLN A 125 -1.85 -40.70 3.15
N THR A 126 -0.98 -40.49 4.14
CA THR A 126 0.43 -40.15 3.92
C THR A 126 1.13 -41.21 3.09
N GLN A 127 0.93 -42.49 3.43
CA GLN A 127 1.51 -43.61 2.69
C GLN A 127 0.95 -43.76 1.26
N ALA A 128 -0.35 -43.49 1.05
CA ALA A 128 -0.92 -43.52 -0.29
C ALA A 128 -0.33 -42.44 -1.21
N ALA A 129 -0.03 -41.28 -0.65
CA ALA A 129 0.54 -40.13 -1.36
C ALA A 129 2.02 -40.29 -1.73
N GLU A 130 2.77 -41.21 -1.09
CA GLU A 130 4.16 -41.56 -1.48
C GLU A 130 4.28 -41.99 -2.95
N SER A 131 3.17 -42.46 -3.55
CA SER A 131 3.10 -42.91 -4.94
C SER A 131 2.63 -41.85 -5.94
N TRP A 132 2.27 -40.65 -5.48
CA TRP A 132 1.79 -39.57 -6.33
C TRP A 132 2.91 -38.99 -7.19
N THR A 133 2.57 -38.59 -8.41
CA THR A 133 3.50 -37.83 -9.26
C THR A 133 3.59 -36.37 -8.80
N GLU A 134 4.61 -35.66 -9.24
CA GLU A 134 4.76 -34.22 -9.00
C GLU A 134 3.55 -33.42 -9.52
N ASP A 135 3.01 -33.77 -10.69
CA ASP A 135 1.79 -33.16 -11.23
C ASP A 135 0.57 -33.39 -10.33
N GLN A 136 0.47 -34.56 -9.69
CA GLN A 136 -0.61 -34.89 -8.74
C GLN A 136 -0.47 -34.14 -7.42
N TRP A 137 0.77 -33.95 -6.94
CA TRP A 137 1.05 -33.08 -5.79
C TRP A 137 0.66 -31.64 -6.06
N TRP A 138 1.05 -31.08 -7.20
CA TRP A 138 0.66 -29.72 -7.57
C TRP A 138 -0.85 -29.58 -7.82
N ALA A 139 -1.51 -30.62 -8.35
CA ALA A 139 -2.96 -30.65 -8.48
C ALA A 139 -3.66 -30.69 -7.12
N TYR A 140 -3.15 -31.48 -6.16
CA TYR A 140 -3.64 -31.51 -4.78
C TYR A 140 -3.44 -30.16 -4.08
N TRP A 141 -2.27 -29.54 -4.16
CA TRP A 141 -2.00 -28.23 -3.55
C TRP A 141 -2.83 -27.13 -4.17
N SER A 142 -3.05 -27.17 -5.49
CA SER A 142 -3.95 -26.21 -6.15
C SER A 142 -5.40 -26.40 -5.70
N ALA A 143 -5.87 -27.63 -5.50
CA ALA A 143 -7.19 -27.90 -4.93
C ALA A 143 -7.29 -27.50 -3.44
N TYR A 144 -6.24 -27.76 -2.65
CA TYR A 144 -6.14 -27.31 -1.26
C TYR A 144 -6.21 -25.78 -1.18
N GLU A 145 -5.40 -25.05 -1.96
CA GLU A 145 -5.44 -23.58 -2.03
C GLU A 145 -6.87 -23.06 -2.32
N ASN A 146 -7.57 -23.72 -3.25
CA ASN A 146 -8.94 -23.38 -3.63
C ASN A 146 -9.98 -23.70 -2.54
N ASP A 147 -9.76 -24.73 -1.72
CA ASP A 147 -10.72 -25.16 -0.70
C ASP A 147 -10.49 -24.46 0.66
N VAL A 148 -9.28 -23.95 0.92
CA VAL A 148 -8.86 -23.38 2.21
C VAL A 148 -8.81 -21.85 2.22
N TRP A 149 -9.84 -21.25 1.61
CA TRP A 149 -10.20 -19.82 1.60
C TRP A 149 -10.14 -19.06 2.95
N SER A 150 -9.89 -19.73 4.06
CA SER A 150 -9.91 -19.17 5.41
C SER A 150 -8.62 -19.24 6.19
N LEU A 151 -7.56 -19.82 5.62
CA LEU A 151 -6.29 -20.02 6.29
C LEU A 151 -5.14 -19.98 5.27
N ILE A 152 -4.96 -18.88 4.54
CA ILE A 152 -3.78 -18.70 3.67
C ILE A 152 -2.50 -19.00 4.47
N ASP A 153 -2.42 -18.54 5.72
CA ASP A 153 -1.33 -18.90 6.64
C ASP A 153 -1.20 -20.41 6.91
N ARG A 154 -2.30 -21.17 6.99
CA ARG A 154 -2.24 -22.63 7.18
C ARG A 154 -1.84 -23.33 5.88
N TYR A 155 -2.35 -22.89 4.73
CA TYR A 155 -1.93 -23.40 3.44
C TYR A 155 -0.42 -23.18 3.27
N ASP A 156 0.08 -21.97 3.53
CA ASP A 156 1.50 -21.63 3.43
C ASP A 156 2.33 -22.40 4.45
N THR A 157 1.85 -22.55 5.70
CA THR A 157 2.50 -23.37 6.73
C THR A 157 2.59 -24.83 6.31
N ASP A 158 1.49 -25.41 5.84
CA ASP A 158 1.41 -26.81 5.44
C ASP A 158 2.23 -27.08 4.17
N LEU A 159 2.19 -26.16 3.20
CA LEU A 159 2.98 -26.22 1.98
C LEU A 159 4.46 -26.15 2.31
N THR A 160 4.88 -25.21 3.16
CA THR A 160 6.26 -25.07 3.62
C THR A 160 6.73 -26.33 4.35
N ALA A 161 5.96 -26.82 5.31
CA ALA A 161 6.27 -28.04 6.06
C ALA A 161 6.32 -29.29 5.15
N TRP A 162 5.44 -29.37 4.14
CA TRP A 162 5.50 -30.44 3.15
C TRP A 162 6.74 -30.32 2.26
N MET A 163 7.09 -29.11 1.82
CA MET A 163 8.29 -28.87 1.01
C MET A 163 9.56 -29.25 1.78
N GLU A 164 9.64 -28.96 3.09
CA GLU A 164 10.74 -29.44 3.96
C GLU A 164 10.83 -30.97 4.04
N VAL A 165 9.70 -31.69 4.01
CA VAL A 165 9.66 -33.16 4.10
C VAL A 165 9.96 -33.83 2.75
N TYR A 166 9.44 -33.28 1.64
CA TYR A 166 9.54 -33.88 0.31
C TYR A 166 10.74 -33.39 -0.50
N TYR A 167 11.27 -32.20 -0.18
CA TYR A 167 12.47 -31.63 -0.78
C TYR A 167 13.55 -31.28 0.27
N PRO A 168 13.90 -32.21 1.19
CA PRO A 168 14.78 -31.92 2.33
C PRO A 168 16.21 -31.52 1.94
N ASP A 169 16.64 -31.87 0.72
CA ASP A 169 17.99 -31.64 0.19
C ASP A 169 17.98 -30.76 -1.09
N GLN A 170 16.88 -30.08 -1.44
CA GLN A 170 16.79 -29.26 -2.67
C GLN A 170 16.66 -27.75 -2.46
N TRP A 171 16.48 -27.28 -1.23
CA TRP A 171 16.73 -25.88 -0.91
C TRP A 171 18.18 -25.70 -0.50
N ASP A 172 19.04 -25.61 -1.51
CA ASP A 172 20.27 -24.87 -1.34
C ASP A 172 19.87 -23.39 -1.32
N ASP A 173 19.64 -22.85 -0.12
CA ASP A 173 19.24 -21.45 0.09
C ASP A 173 20.19 -20.50 -0.64
N ASP A 174 21.47 -20.85 -0.74
CA ASP A 174 22.47 -20.07 -1.47
C ASP A 174 22.22 -20.12 -2.99
N ALA A 175 21.84 -21.28 -3.55
CA ALA A 175 21.52 -21.43 -4.96
C ALA A 175 20.21 -20.71 -5.35
N TYR A 176 19.18 -20.79 -4.49
CA TYR A 176 17.94 -20.05 -4.69
C TYR A 176 18.16 -18.54 -4.60
N LEU A 177 18.94 -18.10 -3.61
CA LEU A 177 19.28 -16.69 -3.45
C LEU A 177 20.11 -16.18 -4.64
N GLU A 178 21.06 -16.95 -5.15
CA GLU A 178 21.84 -16.59 -6.34
C GLU A 178 20.95 -16.49 -7.60
N GLU A 179 20.00 -17.42 -7.77
CA GLU A 179 18.99 -17.36 -8.85
C GLU A 179 18.12 -16.11 -8.71
N LEU A 180 17.58 -15.85 -7.53
CA LEU A 180 16.75 -14.67 -7.25
C LEU A 180 17.52 -13.36 -7.50
N LYS A 181 18.75 -13.24 -6.99
CA LYS A 181 19.61 -12.07 -7.24
C LYS A 181 19.89 -11.90 -8.74
N THR A 182 20.04 -13.00 -9.47
CA THR A 182 20.22 -12.98 -10.94
C THR A 182 18.96 -12.49 -11.66
N GLU A 183 17.78 -12.98 -11.27
CA GLU A 183 16.50 -12.53 -11.83
C GLU A 183 16.23 -11.05 -11.56
N LEU A 184 16.61 -10.56 -10.38
CA LEU A 184 16.54 -9.15 -10.00
C LEU A 184 17.60 -8.29 -10.71
N GLY A 185 18.52 -8.88 -11.48
CA GLY A 185 19.55 -8.17 -12.22
C GLY A 185 20.64 -7.56 -11.34
N MET A 186 20.85 -8.12 -10.14
CA MET A 186 21.84 -7.59 -9.20
C MET A 186 23.26 -7.80 -9.71
N PRO A 187 24.13 -6.77 -9.62
CA PRO A 187 25.50 -6.85 -10.14
C PRO A 187 26.44 -7.73 -9.29
N TYR A 188 26.14 -7.94 -8.01
CA TYR A 188 27.00 -8.67 -7.07
C TYR A 188 26.26 -9.86 -6.44
N LEU A 189 26.12 -10.96 -7.17
CA LEU A 189 25.34 -12.12 -6.73
C LEU A 189 25.85 -12.73 -5.40
N GLY A 190 27.16 -12.93 -5.29
CA GLY A 190 27.81 -13.47 -4.08
C GLY A 190 28.23 -12.41 -3.06
N GLY A 191 27.63 -11.23 -3.07
CA GLY A 191 28.00 -10.16 -2.13
C GLY A 191 26.95 -9.07 -1.99
N ILE A 192 27.42 -7.95 -1.43
CA ILE A 192 26.56 -6.83 -1.07
C ILE A 192 26.24 -5.97 -2.29
N ASN A 193 24.96 -5.67 -2.46
CA ASN A 193 24.46 -4.79 -3.51
C ASN A 193 24.00 -3.45 -2.92
N ILE A 194 24.07 -2.39 -3.73
CA ILE A 194 23.57 -1.06 -3.37
C ILE A 194 22.55 -0.68 -4.43
N SER A 195 21.34 -0.32 -4.00
CA SER A 195 20.30 0.26 -4.85
C SER A 195 20.20 1.75 -4.54
N LEU A 196 20.23 2.60 -5.57
CA LEU A 196 19.99 4.03 -5.47
C LEU A 196 18.71 4.35 -6.24
N ASN A 197 17.66 4.81 -5.55
CA ASN A 197 16.37 5.16 -6.14
C ASN A 197 15.76 4.06 -7.02
N GLY A 198 15.97 2.79 -6.63
CA GLY A 198 15.50 1.61 -7.36
C GLY A 198 16.47 1.06 -8.40
N GLU A 199 17.57 1.76 -8.72
CA GLU A 199 18.57 1.31 -9.69
C GLU A 199 19.79 0.68 -9.03
N TRP A 200 20.33 -0.40 -9.61
CA TRP A 200 21.53 -1.06 -9.09
C TRP A 200 22.80 -0.29 -9.39
N MET A 201 23.55 0.06 -8.35
CA MET A 201 24.86 0.71 -8.51
C MET A 201 25.94 -0.31 -8.89
N THR A 202 26.83 0.11 -9.79
CA THR A 202 28.03 -0.67 -10.14
C THR A 202 29.29 0.09 -9.79
N PHE A 203 30.28 -0.60 -9.24
CA PHE A 203 31.55 -0.05 -8.74
C PHE A 203 32.76 -0.53 -9.57
N GLY A 204 32.50 -0.99 -10.80
CA GLY A 204 33.50 -1.53 -11.71
C GLY A 204 34.19 -2.78 -11.15
N ASP A 205 35.52 -2.73 -11.04
CA ASP A 205 36.38 -3.77 -10.45
C ASP A 205 36.45 -3.73 -8.91
N ALA A 206 35.74 -2.81 -8.24
CA ALA A 206 35.49 -2.90 -6.81
C ALA A 206 34.09 -3.42 -6.51
N THR A 207 33.93 -3.84 -5.26
CA THR A 207 32.65 -4.25 -4.68
C THR A 207 32.44 -3.54 -3.35
N PRO A 208 31.19 -3.36 -2.91
CA PRO A 208 30.89 -3.10 -1.51
C PRO A 208 31.37 -4.26 -0.62
N LEU A 209 31.68 -3.97 0.65
CA LEU A 209 32.27 -4.93 1.58
C LEU A 209 31.69 -4.78 2.99
N ALA A 210 31.46 -5.88 3.70
CA ALA A 210 31.18 -5.84 5.13
C ALA A 210 32.49 -5.75 5.93
N VAL A 211 32.63 -4.72 6.76
CA VAL A 211 33.76 -4.54 7.68
C VAL A 211 33.23 -4.15 9.05
N GLU A 212 33.54 -4.94 10.08
CA GLU A 212 33.14 -4.68 11.47
C GLU A 212 31.62 -4.43 11.63
N GLY A 213 30.81 -5.21 10.90
CA GLY A 213 29.34 -5.09 10.94
C GLY A 213 28.79 -3.89 10.16
N ARG A 214 29.60 -3.26 9.29
CA ARG A 214 29.19 -2.11 8.48
C ARG A 214 29.42 -2.38 7.01
N THR A 215 28.46 -1.98 6.19
CA THR A 215 28.60 -1.98 4.73
C THR A 215 29.45 -0.80 4.29
N MET A 216 30.55 -1.09 3.61
CA MET A 216 31.52 -0.13 3.10
C MET A 216 31.43 -0.04 1.59
N VAL A 217 31.45 1.17 1.05
CA VAL A 217 31.44 1.44 -0.40
C VAL A 217 32.68 2.20 -0.85
N PRO A 218 33.17 2.00 -2.08
CA PRO A 218 34.28 2.80 -2.62
C PRO A 218 33.84 4.26 -2.77
N PHE A 219 34.43 5.18 -2.00
CA PHE A 219 34.04 6.59 -1.90
C PHE A 219 33.84 7.23 -3.28
N ARG A 220 34.85 7.14 -4.15
CA ARG A 220 34.79 7.78 -5.47
C ARG A 220 33.63 7.26 -6.30
N ALA A 221 33.53 5.95 -6.48
CA ALA A 221 32.52 5.36 -7.35
C ALA A 221 31.10 5.59 -6.81
N PHE A 222 30.94 5.60 -5.49
CA PHE A 222 29.68 5.93 -4.84
C PHE A 222 29.22 7.36 -5.15
N PHE A 223 30.08 8.35 -4.91
CA PHE A 223 29.72 9.75 -5.16
C PHE A 223 29.66 10.12 -6.65
N GLU A 224 30.51 9.54 -7.50
CA GLU A 224 30.44 9.75 -8.96
C GLU A 224 29.15 9.19 -9.56
N ALA A 225 28.63 8.07 -9.04
CA ALA A 225 27.33 7.54 -9.46
C ALA A 225 26.16 8.48 -9.10
N MET A 226 26.35 9.35 -8.10
CA MET A 226 25.41 10.42 -7.72
C MET A 226 25.71 11.75 -8.41
N GLY A 227 26.55 11.75 -9.45
CA GLY A 227 26.89 12.94 -10.22
C GLY A 227 27.98 13.83 -9.62
N ALA A 228 28.60 13.44 -8.51
CA ALA A 228 29.68 14.22 -7.91
C ALA A 228 30.98 14.12 -8.72
N LYS A 229 31.72 15.23 -8.78
CA LYS A 229 33.11 15.23 -9.23
C LYS A 229 34.03 14.95 -8.04
N VAL A 230 34.71 13.82 -8.07
CA VAL A 230 35.59 13.41 -6.97
C VAL A 230 37.06 13.71 -7.26
N THR A 231 37.73 14.39 -6.32
CA THR A 231 39.15 14.71 -6.38
C THR A 231 39.88 14.23 -5.14
N TYR A 232 41.20 14.03 -5.25
CA TYR A 232 42.04 13.63 -4.13
C TYR A 232 43.32 14.46 -4.14
N GLU A 233 43.58 15.16 -3.04
CA GLU A 233 44.78 15.98 -2.86
C GLU A 233 45.32 15.85 -1.43
N LYS A 234 46.59 15.46 -1.29
CA LYS A 234 47.34 15.47 -0.02
C LYS A 234 46.66 14.75 1.16
N GLY A 235 45.98 13.62 0.92
CA GLY A 235 45.31 12.87 1.98
C GLY A 235 43.84 13.23 2.19
N ARG A 236 43.35 14.26 1.50
CA ARG A 236 41.95 14.66 1.48
C ARG A 236 41.26 14.16 0.23
N ILE A 237 40.09 13.56 0.37
CA ILE A 237 39.17 13.24 -0.72
C ILE A 237 37.98 14.20 -0.66
N THR A 238 37.61 14.74 -1.81
CA THR A 238 36.53 15.73 -1.94
C THR A 238 35.58 15.30 -3.03
N ALA A 239 34.28 15.22 -2.73
CA ALA A 239 33.22 15.04 -3.70
C ALA A 239 32.43 16.35 -3.84
N ALA A 240 32.43 16.94 -5.03
CA ALA A 240 31.69 18.18 -5.30
C ALA A 240 30.50 17.89 -6.20
N LEU A 241 29.30 18.23 -5.76
CA LEU A 241 28.06 18.09 -6.52
C LEU A 241 27.82 19.30 -7.43
N GLU A 242 26.96 19.12 -8.44
CA GLU A 242 26.55 20.23 -9.31
C GLU A 242 25.72 21.29 -8.56
N SER A 243 25.06 20.92 -7.47
CA SER A 243 24.34 21.84 -6.56
C SER A 243 25.27 22.88 -5.91
N GLY A 244 26.57 22.60 -5.82
CA GLY A 244 27.55 23.40 -5.09
C GLY A 244 27.90 22.84 -3.71
N ASP A 245 27.23 21.77 -3.29
CA ASP A 245 27.56 21.05 -2.06
C ASP A 245 28.85 20.24 -2.24
N VAL A 246 29.62 20.17 -1.18
CA VAL A 246 30.97 19.62 -1.14
C VAL A 246 31.10 18.74 0.10
N LEU A 247 31.35 17.47 -0.13
CA LEU A 247 31.71 16.52 0.91
C LEU A 247 33.22 16.39 0.96
N GLU A 248 33.79 16.53 2.15
CA GLU A 248 35.22 16.39 2.42
C GLU A 248 35.47 15.31 3.47
N LEU A 249 36.49 14.50 3.20
CA LEU A 249 36.98 13.50 4.12
C LEU A 249 38.50 13.45 4.06
N ASP A 250 39.15 13.62 5.21
CA ASP A 250 40.56 13.26 5.36
C ASP A 250 40.65 11.74 5.59
N VAL A 251 41.48 11.02 4.82
CA VAL A 251 41.50 9.54 4.83
C VAL A 251 41.81 8.94 6.20
N ASP A 252 42.54 9.65 7.05
CA ASP A 252 42.88 9.23 8.42
C ASP A 252 41.89 9.74 9.49
N SER A 253 40.78 10.37 9.08
CA SER A 253 39.74 10.93 9.95
C SER A 253 38.50 10.03 10.00
N THR A 254 37.85 9.93 11.16
CA THR A 254 36.51 9.32 11.28
C THR A 254 35.40 10.33 11.02
N VAL A 255 35.72 11.62 10.92
CA VAL A 255 34.77 12.70 10.71
C VAL A 255 34.60 12.96 9.22
N LEU A 256 33.37 12.82 8.74
CA LEU A 256 32.92 13.29 7.44
C LEU A 256 32.33 14.69 7.60
N THR A 257 32.69 15.62 6.71
CA THR A 257 32.13 16.97 6.71
C THR A 257 31.50 17.27 5.36
N TRP A 258 30.35 17.94 5.37
CA TRP A 258 29.73 18.42 4.14
C TRP A 258 29.08 19.78 4.36
N ASN A 259 28.97 20.57 3.29
CA ASN A 259 28.10 21.72 3.30
C ASN A 259 26.77 21.41 2.62
N GLU A 260 25.70 21.97 3.19
CA GLU A 260 24.37 22.02 2.62
C GLU A 260 24.02 23.51 2.50
N GLY A 261 24.18 24.06 1.29
CA GLY A 261 24.18 25.51 1.09
C GLY A 261 25.28 26.22 1.93
N ASP A 262 24.87 27.14 2.81
CA ASP A 262 25.76 27.88 3.72
C ASP A 262 26.02 27.15 5.06
N GLN A 263 25.34 26.03 5.33
CA GLN A 263 25.48 25.28 6.58
C GLN A 263 26.60 24.25 6.46
N LEU A 264 27.45 24.16 7.48
CA LEU A 264 28.49 23.13 7.58
C LEU A 264 28.05 22.07 8.58
N HIS A 265 28.03 20.83 8.14
CA HIS A 265 27.70 19.66 8.93
C HIS A 265 28.93 18.78 9.11
N GLU A 266 28.98 18.10 10.25
CA GLU A 266 30.01 17.12 10.55
C GLU A 266 29.38 15.91 11.25
N VAL A 267 29.88 14.72 10.92
CA VAL A 267 29.46 13.48 11.57
C VAL A 267 30.67 12.61 11.86
N ASP A 268 30.80 12.17 13.11
CA ASP A 268 31.77 11.13 13.46
C ASP A 268 31.18 9.77 13.08
N MET A 269 31.77 9.16 12.06
CA MET A 269 31.33 7.87 11.57
C MET A 269 31.66 6.76 12.58
N GLY A 270 32.62 6.95 13.49
CA GLY A 270 33.04 5.94 14.46
C GLY A 270 33.80 4.73 13.87
N LEU A 271 34.07 4.73 12.56
CA LEU A 271 35.01 3.80 11.91
C LEU A 271 35.86 4.60 10.92
N THR A 272 37.18 4.44 10.99
CA THR A 272 38.09 5.13 10.07
C THR A 272 37.92 4.55 8.67
N PRO A 273 37.65 5.39 7.65
CA PRO A 273 37.76 5.02 6.25
C PRO A 273 39.12 4.38 6.00
N TYR A 274 39.18 3.37 5.14
CA TYR A 274 40.43 2.68 4.86
C TYR A 274 40.74 2.66 3.37
N ALA A 275 42.03 2.72 3.06
CA ALA A 275 42.52 2.58 1.71
C ALA A 275 42.85 1.10 1.41
N GLN A 276 42.21 0.51 0.41
CA GLN A 276 42.50 -0.83 -0.08
C GLN A 276 42.60 -0.82 -1.60
N ASN A 277 43.67 -1.42 -2.15
CA ASN A 277 43.90 -1.52 -3.60
C ASN A 277 43.79 -0.18 -4.34
N GLY A 278 44.22 0.92 -3.71
CA GLY A 278 44.16 2.27 -4.28
C GLY A 278 42.80 2.95 -4.20
N ARG A 279 41.85 2.40 -3.44
CA ARG A 279 40.50 2.95 -3.23
C ARG A 279 40.26 3.24 -1.77
N VAL A 280 39.58 4.34 -1.48
CA VAL A 280 39.13 4.69 -0.12
C VAL A 280 37.72 4.15 0.06
N TYR A 281 37.48 3.44 1.16
CA TYR A 281 36.19 2.88 1.52
C TYR A 281 35.58 3.65 2.70
N ILE A 282 34.30 3.97 2.59
CA ILE A 282 33.52 4.71 3.59
C ILE A 282 32.25 3.92 3.95
N PRO A 283 31.75 3.96 5.21
CA PRO A 283 30.49 3.31 5.53
C PRO A 283 29.35 3.96 4.73
N VAL A 284 28.56 3.14 4.03
CA VAL A 284 27.55 3.61 3.08
C VAL A 284 26.49 4.49 3.73
N ARG A 285 26.11 4.20 4.97
CA ARG A 285 25.07 4.95 5.69
C ARG A 285 25.44 6.43 5.82
N PHE A 286 26.61 6.74 6.35
CA PHE A 286 27.07 8.12 6.49
C PHE A 286 27.29 8.81 5.14
N ALA A 287 27.77 8.07 4.15
CA ALA A 287 27.93 8.61 2.81
C ALA A 287 26.58 8.97 2.14
N ALA A 288 25.53 8.19 2.42
CA ALA A 288 24.19 8.39 1.90
C ALA A 288 23.40 9.46 2.69
N GLU A 289 23.44 9.42 4.02
CA GLU A 289 22.76 10.41 4.89
C GLU A 289 23.34 11.82 4.69
N ALA A 290 24.66 11.95 4.46
CA ALA A 290 25.27 13.24 4.11
C ALA A 290 24.81 13.81 2.75
N MET A 291 24.12 13.00 1.96
CA MET A 291 23.50 13.36 0.68
C MET A 291 21.97 13.53 0.81
N GLY A 292 21.42 13.48 2.03
CA GLY A 292 19.98 13.55 2.26
C GLY A 292 19.22 12.25 1.96
N LEU A 293 19.92 11.13 1.75
CA LEU A 293 19.30 9.85 1.40
C LEU A 293 18.89 9.06 2.64
N GLU A 294 17.72 8.42 2.59
CA GLU A 294 17.34 7.40 3.57
C GLU A 294 18.00 6.06 3.24
N VAL A 295 18.36 5.29 4.27
CA VAL A 295 19.10 4.03 4.15
C VAL A 295 18.35 2.88 4.82
N ALA A 296 17.92 1.89 4.02
CA ALA A 296 17.34 0.64 4.50
C ALA A 296 18.24 -0.56 4.15
N TRP A 297 18.34 -1.53 5.07
CA TRP A 297 19.12 -2.76 4.87
C TRP A 297 18.21 -3.96 4.73
N ASN A 298 18.38 -4.74 3.66
CA ASN A 298 17.76 -6.06 3.50
C ASN A 298 18.81 -7.13 3.75
N ASP A 299 18.63 -7.88 4.83
CA ASP A 299 19.57 -8.91 5.25
C ASP A 299 19.55 -10.14 4.33
N TYR A 300 18.35 -10.53 3.89
CA TYR A 300 18.16 -11.71 3.03
C TYR A 300 18.82 -11.54 1.66
N LEU A 301 18.67 -10.37 1.04
CA LEU A 301 19.26 -10.05 -0.27
C LEU A 301 20.66 -9.44 -0.17
N GLU A 302 21.13 -9.10 1.04
CA GLU A 302 22.35 -8.33 1.28
C GLU A 302 22.38 -7.00 0.49
N VAL A 303 21.30 -6.22 0.60
CA VAL A 303 21.11 -4.97 -0.15
C VAL A 303 21.03 -3.79 0.79
N ALA A 304 21.81 -2.73 0.51
CA ALA A 304 21.52 -1.40 1.03
C ALA A 304 20.68 -0.62 0.00
N TYR A 305 19.44 -0.31 0.36
CA TYR A 305 18.55 0.57 -0.40
C TYR A 305 18.78 2.01 0.05
N LEU A 306 19.09 2.87 -0.90
CA LEU A 306 19.31 4.30 -0.72
C LEU A 306 18.23 5.05 -1.50
N THR A 307 17.47 5.89 -0.80
CA THR A 307 16.33 6.58 -1.41
C THR A 307 16.38 8.07 -1.14
N ASP A 308 16.32 8.84 -2.22
CA ASP A 308 16.00 10.26 -2.24
C ASP A 308 14.48 10.41 -2.43
N TRP A 309 13.74 10.53 -1.33
CA TRP A 309 12.28 10.61 -1.39
C TRP A 309 11.78 11.90 -2.01
N ASP A 310 12.52 13.00 -1.85
CA ASP A 310 12.14 14.31 -2.42
C ASP A 310 12.36 14.33 -3.93
N ALA A 311 13.52 13.84 -4.40
CA ALA A 311 13.77 13.70 -5.83
C ALA A 311 12.81 12.68 -6.48
N MET A 312 12.47 11.60 -5.77
CA MET A 312 11.47 10.64 -6.24
C MET A 312 10.08 11.27 -6.36
N ALA A 313 9.65 12.05 -5.35
CA ALA A 313 8.38 12.77 -5.41
C ALA A 313 8.35 13.71 -6.63
N ALA A 314 9.43 14.48 -6.82
CA ALA A 314 9.56 15.39 -7.94
C ALA A 314 9.58 14.67 -9.31
N ASP A 315 10.21 13.49 -9.41
CA ASP A 315 10.20 12.67 -10.63
C ASP A 315 8.80 12.13 -10.95
N ILE A 316 8.12 11.58 -9.95
CA ILE A 316 6.72 11.14 -10.06
C ILE A 316 5.86 12.29 -10.56
N ASP A 317 6.00 13.48 -9.96
CA ASP A 317 5.18 14.66 -10.26
C ASP A 317 5.26 15.16 -11.69
N GLN A 318 6.37 14.89 -12.40
CA GLN A 318 6.50 15.23 -13.82
C GLN A 318 5.44 14.57 -14.70
N ASN A 319 4.82 13.49 -14.22
CA ASN A 319 3.81 12.72 -14.94
C ASN A 319 2.37 13.06 -14.53
N PHE A 320 2.19 13.92 -13.52
CA PHE A 320 0.89 14.21 -12.88
C PHE A 320 0.61 15.71 -12.75
N THR A 321 1.12 16.55 -13.64
CA THR A 321 0.93 18.01 -13.62
C THR A 321 -0.54 18.41 -13.50
N HIS A 322 -1.44 17.73 -14.22
CA HIS A 322 -2.88 18.01 -14.17
C HIS A 322 -3.53 17.61 -12.85
N LEU A 323 -3.17 16.46 -12.28
CA LEU A 323 -3.71 16.02 -11.00
C LEU A 323 -3.15 16.88 -9.85
N ASN A 324 -1.87 17.25 -9.92
CA ASN A 324 -1.23 18.18 -8.99
C ASN A 324 -1.90 19.57 -9.03
N ALA A 325 -2.24 20.08 -10.21
CA ALA A 325 -3.01 21.31 -10.33
C ALA A 325 -4.41 21.22 -9.70
N LEU A 326 -5.06 20.05 -9.77
CA LEU A 326 -6.36 19.81 -9.13
C LEU A 326 -6.26 19.68 -7.61
N LEU A 327 -5.19 19.05 -7.10
CA LEU A 327 -4.88 19.01 -5.66
C LEU A 327 -4.64 20.43 -5.12
N ALA A 328 -3.80 21.22 -5.80
CA ALA A 328 -3.58 22.62 -5.45
C ALA A 328 -4.87 23.46 -5.53
N ALA A 329 -5.69 23.28 -6.57
CA ALA A 329 -6.97 23.98 -6.70
C ALA A 329 -7.99 23.58 -5.62
N SER A 330 -7.92 22.35 -5.11
CA SER A 330 -8.72 21.92 -3.96
C SER A 330 -8.29 22.64 -2.69
N MET A 331 -6.98 22.75 -2.44
CA MET A 331 -6.44 23.50 -1.31
C MET A 331 -6.79 25.00 -1.38
N ALA A 332 -6.72 25.59 -2.59
CA ALA A 332 -7.09 26.98 -2.82
C ALA A 332 -8.58 27.29 -2.59
N SER A 333 -9.46 26.27 -2.51
CA SER A 333 -10.87 26.45 -2.16
C SER A 333 -11.11 26.77 -0.68
N VAL A 334 -10.06 26.73 0.14
CA VAL A 334 -10.10 26.95 1.59
C VAL A 334 -9.32 28.22 1.96
N ASP A 335 -9.92 29.08 2.78
CA ASP A 335 -9.24 30.25 3.36
C ASP A 335 -8.44 29.79 4.59
N PRO A 336 -7.10 29.96 4.61
CA PRO A 336 -6.25 29.42 5.66
C PRO A 336 -6.56 29.97 7.06
N GLU A 337 -7.09 31.19 7.18
CA GLU A 337 -7.44 31.80 8.47
C GLU A 337 -8.88 31.47 8.92
N GLN A 338 -9.73 31.00 7.99
CA GLN A 338 -11.13 30.72 8.25
C GLN A 338 -11.29 29.38 8.98
N VAL A 339 -12.15 29.34 10.01
CA VAL A 339 -12.55 28.09 10.67
C VAL A 339 -13.73 27.47 9.94
N TYR A 340 -13.68 26.17 9.70
CA TYR A 340 -14.73 25.37 9.10
C TYR A 340 -15.32 24.42 10.14
N GLN A 341 -16.64 24.30 10.15
CA GLN A 341 -17.33 23.23 10.85
C GLN A 341 -17.59 22.11 9.85
N SER A 342 -17.08 20.93 10.17
CA SER A 342 -17.17 19.75 9.32
C SER A 342 -18.06 18.69 9.93
N SER A 343 -18.76 17.96 9.07
CA SER A 343 -19.52 16.76 9.41
C SER A 343 -19.21 15.68 8.38
N GLU A 344 -18.91 14.48 8.85
CA GLU A 344 -18.64 13.32 8.02
C GLU A 344 -19.56 12.17 8.40
N THR A 345 -20.02 11.42 7.42
CA THR A 345 -20.67 10.12 7.60
C THR A 345 -20.05 9.16 6.60
N PHE A 346 -19.63 8.00 7.09
CA PHE A 346 -19.20 6.88 6.28
C PHE A 346 -19.99 5.66 6.75
N GLN A 347 -20.61 4.96 5.81
CA GLN A 347 -21.37 3.75 6.06
C GLN A 347 -20.81 2.65 5.18
N LEU A 348 -20.65 1.47 5.75
CA LEU A 348 -20.29 0.25 5.05
C LEU A 348 -21.20 -0.86 5.54
N SER A 349 -21.83 -1.60 4.65
CA SER A 349 -22.62 -2.78 4.98
C SER A 349 -22.20 -3.95 4.12
N GLY A 350 -22.05 -5.11 4.74
CA GLY A 350 -21.83 -6.39 4.08
C GLY A 350 -23.00 -7.32 4.34
N THR A 351 -23.65 -7.79 3.28
CA THR A 351 -24.69 -8.83 3.32
C THR A 351 -24.14 -10.12 2.72
N LEU A 352 -24.33 -11.21 3.44
CA LEU A 352 -23.93 -12.55 3.02
C LEU A 352 -25.16 -13.31 2.54
N TYR A 353 -25.04 -13.97 1.40
CA TYR A 353 -26.15 -14.74 0.81
C TYR A 353 -26.03 -16.21 1.25
N GLY A 354 -26.96 -16.70 2.09
CA GLY A 354 -26.99 -18.06 2.64
C GLY A 354 -28.42 -18.61 2.89
N GLU A 355 -28.55 -19.83 3.42
CA GLU A 355 -29.84 -20.55 3.61
C GLU A 355 -30.78 -19.91 4.65
N LYS A 356 -30.23 -19.15 5.61
CA LYS A 356 -31.01 -18.27 6.48
C LYS A 356 -31.00 -16.87 5.86
N GLU A 357 -32.18 -16.26 5.87
CA GLU A 357 -32.53 -15.02 5.18
C GLU A 357 -31.48 -13.88 5.33
N ASN A 358 -30.64 -13.66 4.30
CA ASN A 358 -29.73 -12.51 4.11
C ASN A 358 -29.17 -11.85 5.39
N ASP A 359 -28.30 -12.54 6.12
CA ASP A 359 -27.61 -11.95 7.27
C ASP A 359 -26.75 -10.75 6.81
N THR A 360 -26.82 -9.64 7.54
CA THR A 360 -26.11 -8.38 7.20
C THR A 360 -25.41 -7.84 8.44
N ALA A 361 -24.14 -7.44 8.29
CA ALA A 361 -23.48 -6.54 9.23
C ALA A 361 -23.26 -5.17 8.60
N ALA A 362 -23.30 -4.15 9.44
CA ALA A 362 -23.05 -2.79 9.07
C ALA A 362 -22.05 -2.14 10.03
N PHE A 363 -21.25 -1.26 9.47
CA PHE A 363 -20.29 -0.41 10.13
C PHE A 363 -20.61 1.02 9.74
N THR A 364 -20.75 1.90 10.72
CA THR A 364 -20.99 3.32 10.50
C THR A 364 -19.95 4.14 11.27
N LEU A 365 -19.28 5.03 10.57
CA LEU A 365 -18.46 6.08 11.16
C LEU A 365 -19.20 7.40 10.99
N THR A 366 -19.39 8.13 12.09
CA THR A 366 -19.85 9.52 12.03
C THR A 366 -18.79 10.41 12.66
N GLY A 367 -18.58 11.58 12.07
CA GLY A 367 -17.59 12.53 12.53
C GLY A 367 -18.15 13.93 12.51
N GLU A 368 -17.72 14.73 13.47
CA GLU A 368 -17.87 16.17 13.42
C GLU A 368 -16.59 16.84 13.91
N GLY A 369 -16.39 18.10 13.54
CA GLY A 369 -15.22 18.83 13.97
C GLY A 369 -15.20 20.29 13.57
N LEU A 370 -14.19 20.97 14.10
CA LEU A 370 -13.78 22.31 13.77
C LEU A 370 -12.34 22.26 13.30
N THR A 371 -12.08 22.88 12.16
CA THR A 371 -10.75 22.93 11.57
C THR A 371 -10.46 24.33 11.06
N ARG A 372 -9.29 24.89 11.40
CA ARG A 372 -8.80 26.10 10.73
C ARG A 372 -8.33 25.73 9.32
N GLY A 373 -8.54 26.60 8.34
CA GLY A 373 -8.32 26.27 6.93
C GLY A 373 -6.89 25.87 6.56
N ASP A 374 -5.89 26.30 7.33
CA ASP A 374 -4.50 25.85 7.23
C ASP A 374 -4.26 24.43 7.78
N GLY A 375 -5.28 23.79 8.36
CA GLY A 375 -5.24 22.48 8.99
C GLY A 375 -4.41 22.41 10.28
N ARG A 376 -3.83 23.51 10.77
CA ARG A 376 -2.95 23.45 11.96
C ARG A 376 -3.71 23.39 13.27
N MET A 377 -4.99 23.72 13.25
CA MET A 377 -5.86 23.68 14.42
C MET A 377 -7.05 22.79 14.12
N VAL A 378 -7.20 21.70 14.89
CA VAL A 378 -8.33 20.78 14.75
C VAL A 378 -8.91 20.41 16.10
N SER A 379 -10.24 20.35 16.18
CA SER A 379 -10.96 19.70 17.27
C SER A 379 -12.05 18.85 16.65
N ALA A 380 -12.05 17.56 16.95
CA ALA A 380 -12.82 16.65 16.16
C ALA A 380 -13.25 15.43 16.97
N SER A 381 -14.51 15.03 16.83
CA SER A 381 -15.09 13.83 17.43
C SER A 381 -15.44 12.83 16.33
N VAL A 382 -15.19 11.56 16.57
CA VAL A 382 -15.57 10.43 15.71
C VAL A 382 -16.32 9.43 16.55
N LYS A 383 -17.43 8.92 16.04
CA LYS A 383 -18.17 7.81 16.61
C LYS A 383 -18.19 6.64 15.65
N LEU A 384 -17.87 5.47 16.18
CA LEU A 384 -17.94 4.19 15.48
C LEU A 384 -19.17 3.44 16.00
N ASP A 385 -20.05 3.04 15.10
CA ASP A 385 -21.18 2.16 15.38
C ASP A 385 -21.00 0.87 14.56
N LEU A 386 -20.96 -0.27 15.25
CA LEU A 386 -20.83 -1.59 14.65
C LEU A 386 -22.09 -2.40 14.95
N ASP A 387 -22.84 -2.74 13.91
CA ASP A 387 -23.97 -3.64 13.97
C ASP A 387 -23.57 -4.95 13.28
N ALA A 388 -23.17 -5.94 14.06
CA ALA A 388 -22.78 -7.25 13.54
C ALA A 388 -23.99 -8.12 13.15
N GLY A 389 -25.23 -7.71 13.49
CA GLY A 389 -26.45 -8.47 13.24
C GLY A 389 -26.35 -9.94 13.69
N ASP A 390 -27.00 -10.82 12.93
CA ASP A 390 -26.90 -12.28 13.12
C ASP A 390 -25.54 -12.85 12.66
N MET A 391 -24.66 -12.02 12.08
CA MET A 391 -23.32 -12.42 11.64
C MET A 391 -22.27 -12.32 12.75
N ALA A 392 -22.62 -11.85 13.97
CA ALA A 392 -21.67 -11.67 15.07
C ALA A 392 -20.83 -12.94 15.32
N ASP A 393 -21.48 -14.09 15.51
CA ASP A 393 -20.79 -15.36 15.73
C ASP A 393 -19.86 -15.72 14.54
N THR A 394 -20.27 -15.44 13.31
CA THR A 394 -19.46 -15.73 12.12
C THR A 394 -18.26 -14.79 11.98
N LEU A 395 -18.49 -13.48 12.15
CA LEU A 395 -17.46 -12.44 12.07
C LEU A 395 -16.42 -12.60 13.18
N PHE A 396 -16.82 -13.02 14.37
CA PHE A 396 -15.95 -13.05 15.55
C PHE A 396 -15.38 -14.45 15.87
N SER A 397 -15.88 -15.52 15.25
CA SER A 397 -15.40 -16.91 15.50
C SER A 397 -13.90 -17.16 15.26
N GLN A 398 -13.22 -16.31 14.51
CA GLN A 398 -11.79 -16.42 14.20
C GLN A 398 -10.93 -15.41 14.96
N LEU A 399 -11.56 -14.57 15.77
CA LEU A 399 -10.86 -13.61 16.58
C LEU A 399 -10.46 -14.28 17.92
N PRO A 400 -9.36 -13.83 18.54
CA PRO A 400 -9.04 -14.17 19.93
C PRO A 400 -10.25 -13.97 20.86
N GLU A 401 -10.37 -14.76 21.93
CA GLU A 401 -11.52 -14.70 22.86
C GLU A 401 -11.79 -13.29 23.42
N ASP A 402 -10.76 -12.46 23.53
CA ASP A 402 -10.81 -11.07 23.97
C ASP A 402 -11.26 -10.07 22.89
N ALA A 403 -11.10 -10.41 21.61
CA ALA A 403 -11.41 -9.51 20.50
C ALA A 403 -12.92 -9.34 20.22
N GLU A 404 -13.76 -10.33 20.56
CA GLU A 404 -15.22 -10.17 20.55
C GLU A 404 -15.67 -9.10 21.57
N THR A 405 -15.05 -9.11 22.75
CA THR A 405 -15.32 -8.11 23.80
C THR A 405 -14.88 -6.73 23.32
N VAL A 406 -13.68 -6.61 22.77
CA VAL A 406 -13.15 -5.36 22.19
C VAL A 406 -14.06 -4.80 21.10
N LEU A 407 -14.56 -5.64 20.18
CA LEU A 407 -15.42 -5.19 19.08
C LEU A 407 -16.83 -4.80 19.55
N THR A 408 -17.33 -5.45 20.60
CA THR A 408 -18.58 -5.05 21.26
C THR A 408 -18.42 -3.71 21.96
N ASP A 409 -17.30 -3.50 22.67
CA ASP A 409 -16.98 -2.24 23.36
C ASP A 409 -16.72 -1.09 22.38
N LEU A 410 -16.34 -1.42 21.14
CA LEU A 410 -16.21 -0.46 20.04
C LEU A 410 -17.55 0.03 19.48
N ASN A 411 -18.66 -0.65 19.75
CA ASN A 411 -19.96 -0.21 19.25
C ASN A 411 -20.48 1.02 20.04
N GLY A 412 -20.65 2.13 19.32
CA GLY A 412 -20.95 3.43 19.91
C GLY A 412 -19.73 4.14 20.49
N ALA A 413 -18.52 3.59 20.29
CA ALA A 413 -17.28 4.16 20.81
C ALA A 413 -16.98 5.52 20.18
N GLY A 414 -16.66 6.48 21.03
CA GLY A 414 -16.18 7.81 20.65
C GLY A 414 -14.66 7.88 20.69
N LEU A 415 -14.08 8.61 19.73
CA LEU A 415 -12.72 9.11 19.75
C LEU A 415 -12.77 10.63 19.59
N GLU A 416 -12.12 11.35 20.50
CA GLU A 416 -11.98 12.80 20.44
C GLU A 416 -10.51 13.18 20.29
N LEU A 417 -10.28 14.20 19.46
CA LEU A 417 -8.96 14.73 19.16
C LEU A 417 -8.97 16.26 19.22
N ILE A 418 -7.96 16.84 19.85
CA ILE A 418 -7.63 18.26 19.76
C ILE A 418 -6.18 18.38 19.31
N LEU A 419 -5.94 19.06 18.19
CA LEU A 419 -4.62 19.32 17.65
C LEU A 419 -4.31 20.81 17.69
N ASN A 420 -3.24 21.15 18.39
CA ASN A 420 -2.60 22.45 18.34
C ASN A 420 -1.24 22.33 17.63
N GLY A 421 -1.28 22.50 16.31
CA GLY A 421 -0.10 22.47 15.46
C GLY A 421 0.87 23.63 15.66
N GLU A 422 0.47 24.72 16.32
CA GLU A 422 1.36 25.83 16.65
C GLU A 422 2.26 25.51 17.85
N GLU A 423 1.73 24.75 18.80
CA GLU A 423 2.48 24.29 19.97
C GLU A 423 3.09 22.90 19.78
N GLY A 424 2.71 22.18 18.71
CA GLY A 424 3.17 20.81 18.45
C GLY A 424 2.60 19.81 19.45
N VAL A 425 1.34 20.02 19.87
CA VAL A 425 0.64 19.21 20.89
C VAL A 425 -0.68 18.67 20.34
N CYS A 426 -0.94 17.40 20.59
CA CYS A 426 -2.15 16.68 20.23
C CYS A 426 -2.71 16.01 21.48
N TYR A 427 -4.00 16.16 21.71
CA TYR A 427 -4.73 15.53 22.78
C TYR A 427 -5.66 14.49 22.19
N LEU A 428 -5.63 13.28 22.74
CA LEU A 428 -6.46 12.16 22.32
C LEU A 428 -7.19 11.56 23.52
N ARG A 429 -8.49 11.29 23.38
CA ARG A 429 -9.23 10.45 24.33
C ARG A 429 -10.27 9.61 23.61
N GLY A 430 -10.80 8.62 24.31
CA GLY A 430 -11.90 7.81 23.78
C GLY A 430 -11.92 6.38 24.29
N ALA A 431 -12.92 5.63 23.83
CA ALA A 431 -13.23 4.30 24.34
C ALA A 431 -12.11 3.26 24.13
N LEU A 432 -11.17 3.53 23.22
CA LEU A 432 -10.01 2.67 22.98
C LEU A 432 -8.85 2.88 23.97
N MET A 433 -8.83 3.97 24.73
CA MET A 433 -7.70 4.28 25.62
C MET A 433 -7.44 3.19 26.68
N PRO A 434 -8.45 2.61 27.35
CA PRO A 434 -8.23 1.51 28.28
C PRO A 434 -7.58 0.29 27.62
N LEU A 435 -7.97 -0.03 26.39
CA LEU A 435 -7.41 -1.16 25.67
C LEU A 435 -5.96 -0.90 25.24
N LEU A 436 -5.69 0.27 24.66
CA LEU A 436 -4.37 0.64 24.14
C LEU A 436 -3.32 0.81 25.24
N THR A 437 -3.76 1.06 26.47
CA THR A 437 -2.90 1.31 27.62
C THR A 437 -2.92 0.18 28.65
N ASP A 438 -3.49 -0.98 28.32
CA ASP A 438 -3.64 -2.12 29.25
C ASP A 438 -4.28 -1.73 30.60
N GLY A 439 -5.29 -0.86 30.52
CA GLY A 439 -6.07 -0.37 31.66
C GLY A 439 -5.41 0.74 32.47
N LEU A 440 -4.23 1.25 32.08
CA LEU A 440 -3.55 2.34 32.78
C LEU A 440 -4.29 3.68 32.67
N MET A 441 -5.10 3.86 31.62
CA MET A 441 -5.83 5.08 31.32
C MET A 441 -7.31 4.79 31.04
N ASP A 442 -8.21 5.61 31.59
CA ASP A 442 -9.63 5.51 31.26
C ASP A 442 -9.99 6.22 29.94
N ALA A 443 -11.22 6.05 29.47
CA ALA A 443 -11.68 6.63 28.21
C ALA A 443 -11.89 8.16 28.25
N GLU A 444 -12.00 8.75 29.44
CA GLU A 444 -12.36 10.17 29.66
C GLU A 444 -11.14 11.07 29.83
N THR A 445 -10.01 10.47 30.22
CA THR A 445 -8.71 11.13 30.36
C THR A 445 -8.14 11.47 28.99
N TRP A 446 -7.51 12.64 28.85
CA TRP A 446 -6.80 13.03 27.64
C TRP A 446 -5.34 12.61 27.70
N LEU A 447 -4.88 11.87 26.69
CA LEU A 447 -3.48 11.60 26.46
C LEU A 447 -2.85 12.76 25.70
N VAL A 448 -1.73 13.29 26.20
CA VAL A 448 -0.92 14.31 25.53
C VAL A 448 0.14 13.64 24.68
N LEU A 449 0.15 13.95 23.40
CA LEU A 449 1.22 13.64 22.45
C LEU A 449 1.87 14.97 22.06
N ASP A 450 3.15 15.15 22.36
CA ASP A 450 3.88 16.39 22.09
C ASP A 450 5.14 16.16 21.24
N GLY A 451 5.81 17.25 20.86
CA GLY A 451 7.11 17.21 20.18
C GLY A 451 7.04 16.98 18.67
N PHE A 452 5.86 16.98 18.06
CA PHE A 452 5.74 16.94 16.60
C PHE A 452 5.81 18.37 16.02
N GLN A 453 6.53 18.54 14.91
CA GLN A 453 6.49 19.76 14.13
C GLN A 453 5.61 19.54 12.92
N LEU A 454 4.54 20.33 12.80
CA LEU A 454 3.78 20.38 11.55
C LEU A 454 4.50 21.35 10.60
N SER A 455 4.86 20.86 9.42
CA SER A 455 5.46 21.67 8.36
C SER A 455 4.57 22.87 8.00
N GLU A 456 5.18 23.99 7.62
CA GLU A 456 4.47 25.14 7.06
C GLU A 456 4.07 24.80 5.62
N THR A 457 2.97 24.05 5.46
CA THR A 457 2.32 23.72 4.18
C THR A 457 3.29 23.30 3.08
N SER A 458 3.69 22.03 3.05
CA SER A 458 4.24 21.44 1.83
C SER A 458 3.16 21.39 0.75
N ASP A 459 3.49 21.80 -0.48
CA ASP A 459 2.62 21.59 -1.63
C ASP A 459 2.29 20.10 -1.74
N ILE A 460 1.01 19.75 -1.62
CA ILE A 460 0.56 18.37 -1.72
C ILE A 460 0.45 18.01 -3.19
N THR A 461 1.22 17.02 -3.59
CA THR A 461 1.30 16.50 -4.94
C THR A 461 1.12 14.99 -4.92
N VAL A 462 0.93 14.37 -6.09
CA VAL A 462 0.90 12.91 -6.20
C VAL A 462 2.21 12.31 -5.72
N GLY A 463 3.34 12.93 -6.09
CA GLY A 463 4.67 12.57 -5.65
C GLY A 463 4.79 12.56 -4.14
N THR A 464 4.50 13.69 -3.47
CA THR A 464 4.63 13.78 -2.01
C THR A 464 3.67 12.83 -1.29
N LEU A 465 2.44 12.65 -1.78
CA LEU A 465 1.51 11.68 -1.19
C LEU A 465 2.01 10.24 -1.29
N LEU A 466 2.56 9.85 -2.44
CA LEU A 466 3.09 8.50 -2.63
C LEU A 466 4.36 8.29 -1.82
N THR A 467 5.31 9.22 -1.85
CA THR A 467 6.58 9.02 -1.12
C THR A 467 6.38 9.02 0.38
N THR A 468 5.53 9.89 0.94
CA THR A 468 5.15 9.85 2.37
C THR A 468 4.48 8.52 2.75
N LEU A 469 3.65 7.94 1.87
CA LEU A 469 3.02 6.64 2.11
C LEU A 469 4.05 5.51 2.24
N TYR A 470 5.17 5.60 1.50
CA TYR A 470 6.17 4.54 1.40
C TYR A 470 7.41 4.76 2.29
N SER A 471 7.75 5.99 2.66
CA SER A 471 8.93 6.31 3.49
C SER A 471 8.72 5.93 4.96
N GLY A 472 7.50 6.07 5.48
CA GLY A 472 7.23 5.84 6.91
C GLY A 472 7.13 4.37 7.35
N SER A 473 7.18 3.41 6.44
CA SER A 473 6.86 2.00 6.76
C SER A 473 8.05 1.17 7.27
N GLY A 474 9.28 1.70 7.23
CA GLY A 474 10.49 1.02 7.71
C GLY A 474 10.85 -0.30 6.98
N TYR A 475 10.25 -0.55 5.81
CA TYR A 475 10.38 -1.81 5.07
C TYR A 475 11.31 -1.65 3.85
N THR A 476 12.03 -2.70 3.50
CA THR A 476 13.00 -2.67 2.39
C THR A 476 12.32 -2.74 1.03
N GLY A 477 12.80 -2.00 0.02
CA GLY A 477 12.24 -2.01 -1.34
C GLY A 477 11.01 -1.14 -1.56
N MET A 478 10.67 -0.27 -0.59
CA MET A 478 9.50 0.61 -0.67
C MET A 478 9.59 1.69 -1.76
N SER A 479 10.81 2.12 -2.11
CA SER A 479 11.03 3.05 -3.23
C SER A 479 10.63 2.46 -4.58
N THR A 480 10.94 1.18 -4.83
CA THR A 480 10.46 0.45 -6.02
C THR A 480 8.93 0.33 -6.03
N ASN A 481 8.31 0.06 -4.87
CA ASN A 481 6.84 -0.01 -4.77
C ASN A 481 6.17 1.34 -5.03
N ALA A 482 6.77 2.45 -4.58
CA ALA A 482 6.31 3.81 -4.86
C ALA A 482 6.34 4.11 -6.37
N GLN A 483 7.45 3.80 -7.03
CA GLN A 483 7.60 3.95 -8.49
C GLN A 483 6.63 3.08 -9.28
N GLU A 484 6.45 1.81 -8.90
CA GLU A 484 5.46 0.94 -9.53
C GLU A 484 4.04 1.52 -9.38
N THR A 485 3.68 1.94 -8.17
CA THR A 485 2.36 2.53 -7.89
C THR A 485 2.14 3.80 -8.70
N ALA A 486 3.16 4.66 -8.82
CA ALA A 486 3.12 5.83 -9.69
C ALA A 486 2.90 5.44 -11.15
N LEU A 487 3.59 4.41 -11.66
CA LEU A 487 3.43 3.92 -13.03
C LEU A 487 2.00 3.40 -13.29
N PHE A 488 1.43 2.68 -12.33
CA PHE A 488 0.03 2.24 -12.40
C PHE A 488 -0.94 3.44 -12.36
N LEU A 489 -0.71 4.42 -11.50
CA LEU A 489 -1.50 5.66 -11.47
C LEU A 489 -1.41 6.40 -12.81
N GLN A 490 -0.26 6.37 -13.45
CA GLN A 490 -0.04 7.03 -14.74
C GLN A 490 -0.90 6.41 -15.86
N VAL A 491 -1.19 5.11 -15.79
CA VAL A 491 -2.12 4.42 -16.73
C VAL A 491 -3.53 5.03 -16.68
N LEU A 492 -3.99 5.45 -15.50
CA LEU A 492 -5.35 5.98 -15.28
C LEU A 492 -5.42 7.51 -15.29
N LEU A 493 -4.42 8.18 -14.74
CA LEU A 493 -4.46 9.59 -14.40
C LEU A 493 -3.14 10.30 -14.70
N GLY A 494 -2.27 9.70 -15.52
CA GLY A 494 -1.12 10.41 -16.06
C GLY A 494 -1.57 11.56 -16.97
N ASP A 495 -0.72 12.57 -17.14
CA ASP A 495 -1.05 13.79 -17.89
C ASP A 495 -1.60 13.51 -19.31
N ASP A 496 -1.09 12.49 -19.99
CA ASP A 496 -1.53 12.06 -21.32
C ASP A 496 -2.98 11.53 -21.38
N CYS A 497 -3.58 11.23 -20.23
CA CYS A 497 -4.96 10.74 -20.13
C CYS A 497 -5.98 11.90 -20.16
N PHE A 498 -5.55 13.13 -19.88
CA PHE A 498 -6.44 14.28 -19.72
C PHE A 498 -6.79 14.97 -21.04
N THR A 499 -8.07 15.24 -21.21
CA THR A 499 -8.56 16.28 -22.11
C THR A 499 -8.86 17.53 -21.30
N VAL A 500 -8.04 18.57 -21.49
CA VAL A 500 -8.18 19.87 -20.81
C VAL A 500 -8.80 20.90 -21.75
N LYS A 501 -9.76 21.68 -21.25
CA LYS A 501 -10.38 22.79 -21.98
C LYS A 501 -10.48 24.02 -21.09
N GLU A 502 -10.24 25.19 -21.67
CA GLU A 502 -10.35 26.47 -20.99
C GLU A 502 -11.41 27.34 -21.66
N SER A 503 -12.33 27.88 -20.87
CA SER A 503 -13.35 28.81 -21.36
C SER A 503 -13.88 29.68 -20.22
N GLY A 504 -13.86 31.00 -20.40
CA GLY A 504 -14.52 31.94 -19.48
C GLY A 504 -13.98 31.94 -18.04
N GLY A 505 -12.68 31.69 -17.84
CA GLY A 505 -12.04 31.59 -16.51
C GLY A 505 -12.21 30.24 -15.83
N THR A 506 -12.83 29.28 -16.51
CA THR A 506 -12.98 27.89 -16.05
C THR A 506 -12.09 26.96 -16.87
N THR A 507 -11.28 26.15 -16.20
CA THR A 507 -10.54 25.03 -16.77
C THR A 507 -11.24 23.73 -16.41
N THR A 508 -11.64 22.94 -17.41
CA THR A 508 -12.27 21.64 -17.23
C THR A 508 -11.33 20.52 -17.64
N TYR A 509 -11.25 19.51 -16.80
CA TYR A 509 -10.43 18.32 -16.94
C TYR A 509 -11.34 17.12 -17.14
N GLN A 510 -11.01 16.26 -18.11
CA GLN A 510 -11.77 15.04 -18.35
C GLN A 510 -10.82 13.90 -18.70
N VAL A 511 -11.01 12.76 -18.03
CA VAL A 511 -10.40 11.48 -18.40
C VAL A 511 -11.52 10.48 -18.63
N LYS A 512 -11.37 9.64 -19.65
CA LYS A 512 -12.30 8.54 -19.90
C LYS A 512 -11.54 7.33 -20.42
N HIS A 513 -11.74 6.18 -19.77
CA HIS A 513 -11.14 4.95 -20.22
C HIS A 513 -12.17 3.88 -20.63
N SER A 514 -11.79 3.17 -21.70
CA SER A 514 -12.21 1.82 -22.04
C SER A 514 -11.01 0.87 -21.94
N TRP A 515 -11.23 -0.44 -22.07
CA TRP A 515 -10.13 -1.41 -22.16
C TRP A 515 -9.11 -1.06 -23.24
N ALA A 516 -9.57 -0.59 -24.41
CA ALA A 516 -8.68 -0.22 -25.51
C ALA A 516 -7.77 0.96 -25.12
N THR A 517 -8.30 1.98 -24.45
CA THR A 517 -7.48 3.13 -24.03
C THR A 517 -6.55 2.78 -22.87
N LEU A 518 -7.00 1.97 -21.91
CA LEU A 518 -6.13 1.53 -20.81
C LEU A 518 -4.94 0.74 -21.33
N ALA A 519 -5.22 -0.21 -22.21
CA ALA A 519 -4.21 -1.11 -22.69
C ALA A 519 -3.22 -0.39 -23.64
N ALA A 520 -3.67 0.65 -24.37
CA ALA A 520 -2.78 1.55 -25.08
C ALA A 520 -1.86 2.37 -24.14
N GLN A 521 -2.38 2.85 -23.01
CA GLN A 521 -1.56 3.56 -22.00
C GLN A 521 -0.55 2.62 -21.34
N ALA A 522 -0.99 1.44 -20.92
CA ALA A 522 -0.11 0.42 -20.34
C ALA A 522 1.00 0.00 -21.31
N GLN A 523 0.69 -0.15 -22.60
CA GLN A 523 1.70 -0.43 -23.61
C GLN A 523 2.71 0.74 -23.77
N LYS A 524 2.23 1.99 -23.79
CA LYS A 524 3.10 3.17 -23.88
C LYS A 524 4.09 3.23 -22.71
N LEU A 525 3.65 2.83 -21.53
CA LEU A 525 4.44 2.80 -20.30
C LEU A 525 5.28 1.53 -20.14
N GLY A 526 5.30 0.63 -21.14
CA GLY A 526 6.10 -0.59 -21.09
C GLY A 526 5.58 -1.66 -20.11
N LEU A 527 4.35 -1.50 -19.59
CA LEU A 527 3.73 -2.45 -18.67
C LEU A 527 3.19 -3.72 -19.37
N LEU A 528 3.15 -3.72 -20.70
CA LEU A 528 2.70 -4.86 -21.51
C LEU A 528 3.79 -5.26 -22.51
N ASP A 529 4.12 -6.55 -22.58
CA ASP A 529 4.96 -7.11 -23.65
C ASP A 529 4.25 -7.00 -25.02
N GLU A 530 4.98 -7.02 -26.14
CA GLU A 530 4.42 -6.94 -27.51
C GLU A 530 3.32 -7.99 -27.80
N MET A 531 3.30 -9.11 -27.06
CA MET A 531 2.29 -10.17 -27.18
C MET A 531 1.09 -10.02 -26.21
N ASP A 532 1.12 -9.12 -25.22
CA ASP A 532 0.11 -9.10 -24.15
C ASP A 532 -1.14 -8.27 -24.49
N LEU A 533 -1.08 -7.30 -25.41
CA LEU A 533 -2.23 -6.45 -25.75
C LEU A 533 -3.33 -7.20 -26.53
N SER A 534 -2.96 -8.02 -27.53
CA SER A 534 -3.92 -8.79 -28.33
C SER A 534 -4.57 -9.93 -27.56
N ASP A 535 -3.82 -10.47 -26.60
CA ASP A 535 -4.31 -11.46 -25.67
C ASP A 535 -5.22 -10.78 -24.64
N LEU A 536 -4.77 -9.73 -23.95
CA LEU A 536 -5.57 -8.96 -22.98
C LEU A 536 -6.85 -8.38 -23.59
N LEU A 537 -6.87 -8.04 -24.88
CA LEU A 537 -8.08 -7.61 -25.61
C LEU A 537 -8.98 -8.75 -26.12
N GLY A 538 -8.60 -10.01 -25.88
CA GLY A 538 -9.50 -11.16 -26.00
C GLY A 538 -9.79 -11.63 -27.42
N LEU A 539 -8.78 -12.00 -28.22
CA LEU A 539 -9.03 -12.89 -29.38
C LEU A 539 -9.48 -14.33 -28.99
N ALA A 540 -9.75 -14.60 -27.70
CA ALA A 540 -10.23 -15.89 -27.19
C ALA A 540 -11.33 -15.83 -26.10
N GLY A 541 -11.85 -14.67 -25.68
CA GLY A 541 -12.95 -14.57 -24.68
C GLY A 541 -13.49 -13.15 -24.48
N ASP A 542 -14.70 -13.01 -23.90
CA ASP A 542 -15.36 -11.71 -23.68
C ASP A 542 -14.71 -10.96 -22.50
N LEU A 543 -14.25 -9.73 -22.73
CA LEU A 543 -13.74 -8.85 -21.67
C LEU A 543 -14.86 -8.47 -20.69
N PRO A 544 -14.55 -8.27 -19.40
CA PRO A 544 -15.51 -7.70 -18.47
C PRO A 544 -15.95 -6.31 -18.94
N GLU A 545 -17.18 -5.91 -18.63
CA GLU A 545 -17.60 -4.53 -18.85
C GLU A 545 -16.75 -3.62 -17.99
N PHE A 546 -16.14 -2.61 -18.59
CA PHE A 546 -15.32 -1.63 -17.88
C PHE A 546 -15.63 -0.23 -18.39
N SER A 547 -15.81 0.69 -17.45
CA SER A 547 -15.82 2.11 -17.73
C SER A 547 -15.20 2.88 -16.58
N PHE A 548 -14.36 3.84 -16.91
CA PHE A 548 -13.84 4.84 -15.99
C PHE A 548 -14.06 6.23 -16.58
N SER A 549 -14.51 7.16 -15.76
CA SER A 549 -14.67 8.57 -16.11
C SER A 549 -14.25 9.42 -14.92
N PHE A 550 -13.36 10.36 -15.15
CA PHE A 550 -13.02 11.41 -14.20
C PHE A 550 -13.31 12.76 -14.84
N THR A 551 -13.91 13.67 -14.08
CA THR A 551 -14.14 15.05 -14.51
C THR A 551 -13.82 16.00 -13.37
N ALA A 552 -13.25 17.15 -13.69
CA ALA A 552 -13.07 18.24 -12.74
C ALA A 552 -13.20 19.60 -13.42
N ALA A 553 -13.57 20.62 -12.64
CA ALA A 553 -13.67 22.00 -13.08
C ALA A 553 -13.07 22.93 -12.03
N VAL A 554 -12.07 23.69 -12.46
CA VAL A 554 -11.40 24.73 -11.68
C VAL A 554 -11.86 26.08 -12.23
N LYS A 555 -12.28 26.99 -11.37
CA LYS A 555 -12.67 28.34 -11.74
C LYS A 555 -11.97 29.34 -10.85
N ASP A 556 -11.32 30.33 -11.45
CA ASP A 556 -10.58 31.37 -10.72
C ASP A 556 -9.55 30.78 -9.73
N GLY A 557 -8.95 29.64 -10.07
CA GLY A 557 -7.94 28.94 -9.26
C GLY A 557 -8.49 27.95 -8.21
N ALA A 558 -9.80 27.96 -7.96
CA ALA A 558 -10.44 27.08 -6.98
C ALA A 558 -11.19 25.92 -7.64
N LEU A 559 -11.12 24.74 -7.04
CA LEU A 559 -11.89 23.58 -7.48
C LEU A 559 -13.38 23.84 -7.20
N THR A 560 -14.21 23.74 -8.23
CA THR A 560 -15.67 23.95 -8.13
C THR A 560 -16.48 22.66 -8.25
N GLN A 561 -15.93 21.68 -8.95
CA GLN A 561 -16.54 20.38 -9.14
C GLN A 561 -15.45 19.36 -9.47
N ALA A 562 -15.54 18.18 -8.88
CA ALA A 562 -14.84 16.98 -9.29
C ALA A 562 -15.80 15.79 -9.20
N GLY A 563 -15.60 14.80 -10.05
CA GLY A 563 -16.36 13.57 -10.01
C GLY A 563 -15.62 12.41 -10.66
N LEU A 564 -15.80 11.23 -10.09
CA LEU A 564 -15.22 9.99 -10.57
C LEU A 564 -16.30 8.93 -10.63
N ASP A 565 -16.39 8.23 -11.75
CA ASP A 565 -17.24 7.08 -11.95
C ASP A 565 -16.40 5.92 -12.48
N LEU A 566 -16.49 4.78 -11.82
CA LEU A 566 -15.84 3.54 -12.19
C LEU A 566 -16.83 2.41 -12.08
N ARG A 567 -16.85 1.57 -13.11
CA ARG A 567 -17.62 0.33 -13.16
C ARG A 567 -16.78 -0.77 -13.78
N LEU A 568 -16.76 -1.92 -13.11
CA LEU A 568 -16.16 -3.16 -13.61
C LEU A 568 -17.17 -4.28 -13.36
N ALA A 569 -17.66 -4.93 -14.41
CA ALA A 569 -18.56 -6.06 -14.29
C ALA A 569 -18.02 -7.27 -15.06
N VAL A 570 -17.71 -8.32 -14.33
CA VAL A 570 -17.25 -9.61 -14.88
C VAL A 570 -18.49 -10.47 -15.07
N ALA A 571 -18.82 -10.78 -16.32
CA ALA A 571 -19.87 -11.75 -16.66
C ALA A 571 -19.30 -13.18 -16.63
N GLY A 572 -20.14 -14.19 -16.39
CA GLY A 572 -19.72 -15.59 -16.38
C GLY A 572 -20.50 -16.44 -15.38
N THR A 573 -19.91 -17.59 -15.04
CA THR A 573 -20.46 -18.53 -14.04
C THR A 573 -20.49 -17.92 -12.63
N THR A 574 -19.53 -17.06 -12.31
CA THR A 574 -19.41 -16.29 -11.06
C THR A 574 -19.45 -14.78 -11.35
N PRO A 575 -20.63 -14.19 -11.62
CA PRO A 575 -20.71 -12.78 -11.97
C PRO A 575 -20.37 -11.90 -10.76
N VAL A 576 -19.53 -10.89 -11.00
CA VAL A 576 -19.12 -9.88 -10.00
C VAL A 576 -19.24 -8.50 -10.62
N GLU A 577 -19.86 -7.56 -9.91
CA GLU A 577 -19.95 -6.15 -10.27
C GLU A 577 -19.31 -5.29 -9.18
N PHE A 578 -18.41 -4.41 -9.60
CA PHE A 578 -17.81 -3.35 -8.81
C PHE A 578 -18.27 -2.00 -9.37
N THR A 579 -18.71 -1.11 -8.50
CA THR A 579 -19.03 0.28 -8.84
C THR A 579 -18.48 1.23 -7.80
N LEU A 580 -17.94 2.36 -8.26
CA LEU A 580 -17.49 3.47 -7.43
C LEU A 580 -17.95 4.76 -8.10
N SER A 581 -18.64 5.61 -7.36
CA SER A 581 -19.04 6.93 -7.82
C SER A 581 -18.72 7.95 -6.74
N MET A 582 -18.18 9.09 -7.13
CA MET A 582 -17.69 10.12 -6.23
C MET A 582 -17.98 11.49 -6.84
N ALA A 583 -18.30 12.45 -5.96
CA ALA A 583 -18.44 13.85 -6.33
C ALA A 583 -17.88 14.73 -5.20
N SER A 584 -17.27 15.86 -5.57
CA SER A 584 -16.78 16.87 -4.64
C SER A 584 -16.91 18.26 -5.25
N ASN A 585 -17.01 19.29 -4.41
CA ASN A 585 -16.90 20.70 -4.79
C ASN A 585 -15.73 21.41 -4.07
N GLY A 586 -14.81 20.65 -3.46
CA GLY A 586 -13.68 21.15 -2.67
C GLY A 586 -13.96 21.30 -1.17
N LEU A 587 -15.21 21.56 -0.76
CA LEU A 587 -15.60 21.69 0.66
C LEU A 587 -16.51 20.56 1.14
N SER A 588 -17.34 20.03 0.24
CA SER A 588 -18.25 18.92 0.46
C SER A 588 -17.98 17.85 -0.57
N GLY A 589 -18.13 16.60 -0.17
CA GLY A 589 -18.01 15.43 -1.03
C GLY A 589 -19.01 14.35 -0.67
N SER A 590 -19.27 13.48 -1.63
CA SER A 590 -20.10 12.30 -1.41
C SER A 590 -19.70 11.20 -2.36
N GLY A 591 -20.00 9.96 -2.01
CA GLY A 591 -19.89 8.89 -2.95
C GLY A 591 -20.45 7.57 -2.46
N THR A 592 -20.39 6.60 -3.36
CA THR A 592 -20.88 5.24 -3.15
C THR A 592 -19.89 4.25 -3.72
N LEU A 593 -19.71 3.15 -3.02
CA LEU A 593 -18.97 1.98 -3.46
C LEU A 593 -19.92 0.77 -3.38
N SER A 594 -19.88 -0.12 -4.35
CA SER A 594 -20.59 -1.40 -4.25
C SER A 594 -19.80 -2.51 -4.90
N VAL A 595 -19.74 -3.65 -4.23
CA VAL A 595 -19.22 -4.91 -4.75
C VAL A 595 -20.31 -5.97 -4.57
N ALA A 596 -20.84 -6.50 -5.67
CA ALA A 596 -21.89 -7.50 -5.63
C ALA A 596 -21.48 -8.72 -6.44
N GLY A 597 -21.54 -9.90 -5.83
CA GLY A 597 -21.36 -11.17 -6.53
C GLY A 597 -22.50 -12.12 -6.20
N ARG A 598 -23.00 -12.86 -7.20
CA ARG A 598 -24.13 -13.79 -7.02
C ARG A 598 -23.92 -14.78 -5.85
N TYR A 599 -22.68 -15.19 -5.62
CA TYR A 599 -22.30 -16.14 -4.57
C TYR A 599 -21.38 -15.52 -3.51
N LEU A 600 -20.98 -14.26 -3.67
CA LEU A 600 -20.07 -13.56 -2.78
C LEU A 600 -20.82 -12.73 -1.72
N GLY A 601 -22.11 -12.49 -1.93
CA GLY A 601 -22.84 -11.48 -1.17
C GLY A 601 -22.71 -10.10 -1.79
N ARG A 602 -23.00 -9.08 -1.00
CA ARG A 602 -22.95 -7.68 -1.43
C ARG A 602 -22.32 -6.82 -0.34
N LEU A 603 -21.32 -6.05 -0.73
CA LEU A 603 -20.75 -4.98 0.05
C LEU A 603 -21.24 -3.66 -0.54
N ASP A 604 -21.80 -2.79 0.28
CA ASP A 604 -22.13 -1.42 -0.10
C ASP A 604 -21.47 -0.46 0.86
N GLY A 605 -20.89 0.60 0.32
CA GLY A 605 -20.36 1.73 1.06
C GLY A 605 -20.98 3.01 0.57
N SER A 606 -21.21 3.96 1.47
CA SER A 606 -21.54 5.33 1.10
C SER A 606 -20.87 6.31 2.06
N TRP A 607 -20.56 7.49 1.58
CA TRP A 607 -20.05 8.55 2.44
C TRP A 607 -20.55 9.91 2.00
N GLU A 608 -20.61 10.81 2.97
CA GLU A 608 -20.91 12.22 2.79
C GLU A 608 -20.00 13.02 3.71
N THR A 609 -19.45 14.10 3.18
CA THR A 609 -18.65 15.07 3.92
C THR A 609 -19.15 16.46 3.59
N SER A 610 -19.17 17.33 4.59
CA SER A 610 -19.55 18.72 4.41
C SER A 610 -18.73 19.59 5.33
N SER A 611 -18.11 20.64 4.78
CA SER A 611 -17.40 21.65 5.54
C SER A 611 -17.98 23.02 5.23
N VAL A 612 -18.41 23.74 6.26
CA VAL A 612 -19.00 25.08 6.12
C VAL A 612 -18.23 26.10 6.97
N PRO A 613 -17.94 27.30 6.44
CA PRO A 613 -17.33 28.37 7.24
C PRO A 613 -18.15 28.67 8.49
N THR A 614 -17.47 28.90 9.62
CA THR A 614 -18.09 29.19 10.91
C THR A 614 -17.31 30.27 11.67
N GLN A 615 -17.96 30.88 12.67
CA GLN A 615 -17.34 31.85 13.57
C GLN A 615 -16.94 31.22 14.92
N LYS A 616 -17.04 29.90 15.03
CA LYS A 616 -16.59 29.15 16.21
C LYS A 616 -15.06 29.17 16.28
N THR A 617 -14.52 29.15 17.49
CA THR A 617 -13.08 28.99 17.75
C THR A 617 -12.74 27.51 17.90
N VAL A 618 -11.62 27.09 17.33
CA VAL A 618 -11.07 25.74 17.56
C VAL A 618 -10.47 25.71 18.97
N PRO A 619 -10.88 24.78 19.85
CA PRO A 619 -10.18 24.52 21.12
C PRO A 619 -8.71 24.20 20.88
N THR A 620 -7.82 24.68 21.75
CA THR A 620 -6.37 24.43 21.65
C THR A 620 -5.86 23.41 22.66
N ALA A 621 -6.67 23.10 23.67
CA ALA A 621 -6.38 22.14 24.73
C ALA A 621 -7.71 21.64 25.35
N PRO A 622 -7.68 20.56 26.15
CA PRO A 622 -8.77 20.14 27.01
C PRO A 622 -9.28 21.25 27.94
N GLY A 623 -10.50 21.08 28.46
CA GLY A 623 -11.04 22.00 29.46
C GLY A 623 -10.21 21.98 30.76
N GLU A 624 -10.20 23.09 31.51
CA GLU A 624 -9.37 23.23 32.74
C GLU A 624 -9.63 22.15 33.81
N ASP A 625 -10.86 21.61 33.86
CA ASP A 625 -11.26 20.58 34.82
C ASP A 625 -11.19 19.15 34.25
N GLU A 626 -10.77 18.97 32.99
CA GLU A 626 -10.68 17.65 32.36
C GLU A 626 -9.36 16.95 32.73
N PRO A 627 -9.38 15.64 33.03
CA PRO A 627 -8.17 14.90 33.36
C PRO A 627 -7.25 14.77 32.15
N VAL A 628 -5.95 14.94 32.37
CA VAL A 628 -4.90 14.89 31.34
C VAL A 628 -3.73 14.05 31.87
N ILE A 629 -3.14 13.22 31.01
CA ILE A 629 -1.93 12.44 31.28
C ILE A 629 -0.93 12.57 30.12
N THR A 630 0.35 12.69 30.43
CA THR A 630 1.43 12.71 29.43
C THR A 630 1.94 11.31 29.10
N THR A 631 2.59 11.15 27.95
CA THR A 631 3.28 9.89 27.58
C THR A 631 4.33 9.48 28.59
N ASP A 632 5.08 10.45 29.14
CA ASP A 632 6.09 10.21 30.18
C ASP A 632 5.46 9.67 31.48
N GLU A 633 4.36 10.27 31.95
CA GLU A 633 3.63 9.79 33.13
C GLU A 633 3.04 8.40 32.89
N LEU A 634 2.52 8.14 31.69
CA LEU A 634 1.98 6.83 31.33
C LEU A 634 3.10 5.77 31.29
N TRP A 635 4.29 6.14 30.80
CA TRP A 635 5.48 5.30 30.85
C TRP A 635 5.91 5.03 32.30
N GLU A 636 5.94 6.05 33.17
CA GLU A 636 6.26 5.88 34.59
C GLU A 636 5.28 4.96 35.33
N MET A 637 4.00 4.93 34.93
CA MET A 637 3.00 4.03 35.53
C MET A 637 3.18 2.55 35.13
N GLN A 638 3.86 2.28 34.02
CA GLN A 638 4.08 0.93 33.50
C GLN A 638 5.24 0.19 34.19
N TRP A 639 6.11 0.92 34.91
CA TRP A 639 7.33 0.42 35.58
C TRP A 639 7.30 0.67 37.10
#